data_AF-A0A814JEX4-F1
#
_entry.id   AF-A0A814JEX4-F1
#
_cell.length_a   1.000
_cell.length_b   1.000
_cell.length_c   1.000
_cell.angle_alpha   90.00
_cell.angle_beta   90.00
_cell.angle_gamma   90.00
#
_symmetry.space_group_name_H-M   'P 1'
#
loop_
_entity.id
_entity.type
_entity.pdbx_description
1 polymer ?
#
loop_
_entity_poly.entity_id
_entity_poly.type
_entity_poly.pdbx_seq_one_letter_code
_entity_poly.pdbx_strand_id
1 'polypeptide(L)'
;MDSSLNDTQNDQLSSNRITEESIFNLKISNIYLKEIDSLLKRLICLNKLPAIVDAKVSEFESSFSQYYLLNKFLNDDEQLQASITHLKQEFTRIYILVYEANKISNELQAMASSPGVTDDRQKVNIRINDISAINIHKAAVTRDYIKQPRLTYKTVVGVNGPLVILDNVKFPKFAEIVNLTLPDGTVRSGQILEVSGSKAVVQVFEGTAGIDAKYTTVEFTGDILRTPVSEDMLGRIFNGSGKPIDRGPSVLAEDYLDINGEPINPFSREYPEEMIQTGISAIDVMNSIARGQKIPIFSAAGEPINPFSREYPEEMIQTGISAIDVMNSIARGQKIPIFSAAGLPHNDIAAQICRQAGLVKHEKSTVDTGDDNFAIVFAAMGVNMETARFFKQDFEENGSMENVCLFLNLANDPTIERIITPRIALTTAEYLAYQCDKHVLVILTDMSSYAEALREVSAAREEVPGRRGFPGYMYTDLATIYERAGRVAGRHGSITQIPILSMPNDDITHPIPDLTGYITEGQIYVDRQLHNRQIYPPINVLPSLSRLMKSAIGEGMTRKDHADVSNQLYANYAIGKDIAAMKAVVGEEALSSEDLLYLEFLGKFEKNFLTQGAYENRTIADSLDVCWQLLRTFPREMLKRIPHNILQEFYPRDGGKHAQQAATTTTG
;
A
#
# COMPACT_ATOMS: atom_id res chain seq x y z
N MET A 1 -7.45 95.89 -22.22
CA MET A 1 -8.17 95.86 -23.50
C MET A 1 -8.63 94.42 -23.71
N ASP A 2 -9.80 94.11 -23.15
CA ASP A 2 -10.94 93.44 -23.80
C ASP A 2 -10.63 92.75 -25.14
N SER A 3 -11.00 91.52 -25.45
CA SER A 3 -12.28 90.79 -25.31
C SER A 3 -12.14 89.54 -26.23
N SER A 4 -12.81 88.39 -26.15
CA SER A 4 -13.87 87.82 -25.30
C SER A 4 -14.20 86.40 -25.85
N LEU A 5 -14.85 85.59 -25.00
CA LEU A 5 -15.86 84.53 -25.29
C LEU A 5 -15.44 83.04 -25.50
N ASN A 6 -15.74 82.27 -24.45
CA ASN A 6 -16.59 81.05 -24.35
C ASN A 6 -16.18 79.66 -24.90
N ASP A 7 -16.04 78.74 -23.92
CA ASP A 7 -16.78 77.48 -23.70
C ASP A 7 -16.75 76.30 -24.70
N THR A 8 -16.11 75.22 -24.22
CA THR A 8 -16.52 73.79 -24.15
C THR A 8 -17.07 73.00 -25.35
N GLN A 9 -16.56 71.74 -25.43
CA GLN A 9 -17.04 70.52 -26.12
C GLN A 9 -16.78 70.34 -27.63
N ASN A 10 -15.87 69.39 -27.93
CA ASN A 10 -15.93 68.32 -28.96
C ASN A 10 -14.49 67.94 -29.34
N ASP A 11 -13.96 66.78 -28.96
CA ASP A 11 -14.25 65.44 -29.50
C ASP A 11 -14.06 65.35 -31.03
N GLN A 12 -13.20 64.39 -31.41
CA GLN A 12 -12.99 63.80 -32.75
C GLN A 12 -11.86 64.34 -33.66
N LEU A 13 -11.07 63.35 -34.12
CA LEU A 13 -10.28 63.26 -35.37
C LEU A 13 -8.76 63.53 -35.30
N SER A 14 -8.02 62.65 -34.62
CA SER A 14 -6.71 62.18 -35.10
C SER A 14 -6.83 60.74 -35.62
N SER A 15 -7.30 60.63 -36.86
CA SER A 15 -7.27 59.39 -37.62
C SER A 15 -5.82 59.01 -37.95
N ASN A 16 -5.36 57.84 -37.49
CA ASN A 16 -4.46 57.01 -38.29
C ASN A 16 -4.87 55.55 -38.14
N ARG A 17 -5.35 55.01 -39.26
CA ARG A 17 -6.02 53.73 -39.42
C ARG A 17 -5.07 52.59 -39.11
N ILE A 18 -5.47 51.73 -38.18
CA ILE A 18 -5.10 50.32 -38.19
C ILE A 18 -5.66 49.77 -39.51
N THR A 19 -4.81 49.49 -40.49
CA THR A 19 -5.22 48.95 -41.78
C THR A 19 -5.75 47.53 -41.61
N GLU A 20 -6.80 47.19 -42.36
CA GLU A 20 -7.42 45.87 -42.38
C GLU A 20 -6.42 44.73 -42.68
N GLU A 21 -5.28 45.03 -43.33
CA GLU A 21 -4.15 44.11 -43.55
C GLU A 21 -3.51 43.58 -42.27
N SER A 22 -3.40 44.39 -41.22
CA SER A 22 -2.77 43.99 -39.94
C SER A 22 -3.67 43.02 -39.15
N ILE A 23 -4.99 43.21 -39.25
CA ILE A 23 -5.99 42.31 -38.67
C ILE A 23 -6.15 41.05 -39.53
N PHE A 24 -5.98 41.17 -40.85
CA PHE A 24 -5.98 40.04 -41.80
C PHE A 24 -4.79 39.10 -41.55
N ASN A 25 -3.60 39.65 -41.31
CA ASN A 25 -2.40 38.86 -40.99
C ASN A 25 -2.49 38.14 -39.63
N LEU A 26 -3.12 38.74 -38.62
CA LEU A 26 -3.39 38.11 -37.32
C LEU A 26 -4.49 37.02 -37.39
N LYS A 27 -5.45 37.17 -38.29
CA LYS A 27 -6.45 36.12 -38.58
C LYS A 27 -5.83 34.96 -39.34
N ILE A 28 -4.93 35.22 -40.30
CA ILE A 28 -4.21 34.18 -41.05
C ILE A 28 -3.33 33.33 -40.12
N SER A 29 -2.62 33.93 -39.16
CA SER A 29 -1.81 33.17 -38.19
C SER A 29 -2.64 32.25 -37.29
N ASN A 30 -3.86 32.66 -36.91
CA ASN A 30 -4.77 31.82 -36.11
C ASN A 30 -5.46 30.72 -36.92
N ILE A 31 -5.66 30.93 -38.22
CA ILE A 31 -6.21 29.91 -39.14
C ILE A 31 -5.15 28.85 -39.43
N TYR A 32 -3.90 29.24 -39.69
CA TYR A 32 -2.78 28.31 -39.88
C TYR A 32 -2.50 27.46 -38.63
N LEU A 33 -2.60 28.02 -37.42
CA LEU A 33 -2.43 27.25 -36.18
C LEU A 33 -3.53 26.20 -35.97
N LYS A 34 -4.79 26.50 -36.36
CA LYS A 34 -5.90 25.54 -36.29
C LYS A 34 -5.82 24.46 -37.38
N GLU A 35 -5.36 24.81 -38.58
CA GLU A 35 -5.12 23.83 -39.64
C GLU A 35 -3.92 22.93 -39.32
N ILE A 36 -2.85 23.47 -38.72
CA ILE A 36 -1.70 22.68 -38.26
C ILE A 36 -2.10 21.73 -37.13
N ASP A 37 -2.92 22.15 -36.16
CA ASP A 37 -3.41 21.29 -35.09
C ASP A 37 -4.39 20.20 -35.61
N SER A 38 -5.22 20.53 -36.60
CA SER A 38 -6.11 19.57 -37.30
C SER A 38 -5.32 18.57 -38.16
N LEU A 39 -4.26 19.03 -38.83
CA LEU A 39 -3.37 18.19 -39.63
C LEU A 39 -2.50 17.29 -38.75
N LEU A 40 -1.97 17.80 -37.62
CA LEU A 40 -1.25 16.98 -36.63
C LEU A 40 -2.14 15.87 -36.07
N LYS A 41 -3.40 16.19 -35.73
CA LYS A 41 -4.40 15.20 -35.28
C LYS A 41 -4.74 14.17 -36.36
N ARG A 42 -4.71 14.53 -37.65
CA ARG A 42 -4.89 13.59 -38.78
C ARG A 42 -3.64 12.78 -39.13
N LEU A 43 -2.45 13.35 -38.93
CA LEU A 43 -1.16 12.74 -39.28
C LEU A 43 -0.67 11.72 -38.23
N ILE A 44 -1.05 11.90 -36.96
CA ILE A 44 -0.80 10.93 -35.88
C ILE A 44 -1.50 9.57 -36.17
N CYS A 45 -2.58 9.55 -36.97
CA CYS A 45 -3.29 8.32 -37.33
C CYS A 45 -2.66 7.49 -38.46
N LEU A 46 -1.66 7.98 -39.21
CA LEU A 46 -1.27 7.37 -40.50
C LEU A 46 0.15 6.81 -40.63
N ASN A 47 0.95 6.77 -39.56
CA ASN A 47 2.16 5.93 -39.44
C ASN A 47 3.13 5.91 -40.65
N LYS A 48 3.36 7.07 -41.30
CA LYS A 48 4.33 7.26 -42.39
C LYS A 48 5.10 8.58 -42.21
N LEU A 49 6.06 8.57 -41.28
CA LEU A 49 6.78 9.77 -40.82
C LEU A 49 8.17 10.05 -41.46
N PRO A 50 8.98 9.10 -41.97
CA PRO A 50 10.37 9.46 -42.32
C PRO A 50 10.51 10.28 -43.62
N ALA A 51 9.85 9.89 -44.72
CA ALA A 51 10.17 10.44 -46.05
C ALA A 51 9.60 11.84 -46.34
N ILE A 52 8.63 12.32 -45.54
CA ILE A 52 7.94 13.59 -45.77
C ILE A 52 8.56 14.72 -44.91
N VAL A 53 9.24 14.37 -43.81
CA VAL A 53 9.89 15.33 -42.91
C VAL A 53 11.10 15.97 -43.60
N ASP A 54 11.92 15.21 -44.30
CA ASP A 54 13.09 15.75 -45.01
C ASP A 54 12.72 16.75 -46.13
N ALA A 55 11.61 16.52 -46.83
CA ALA A 55 11.13 17.41 -47.88
C ALA A 55 10.56 18.74 -47.35
N LYS A 56 10.09 18.76 -46.08
CA LYS A 56 9.48 19.94 -45.47
C LYS A 56 10.45 20.76 -44.60
N VAL A 57 11.56 20.16 -44.15
CA VAL A 57 12.65 20.88 -43.46
C VAL A 57 13.33 21.87 -44.40
N SER A 58 13.48 21.56 -45.70
CA SER A 58 14.04 22.50 -46.68
C SER A 58 13.12 23.69 -46.98
N GLU A 59 11.79 23.51 -46.96
CA GLU A 59 10.82 24.62 -47.04
C GLU A 59 10.90 25.51 -45.79
N PHE A 60 11.19 24.93 -44.63
CA PHE A 60 11.32 25.62 -43.34
C PHE A 60 12.57 26.51 -43.25
N GLU A 61 13.70 26.09 -43.82
CA GLU A 61 14.92 26.91 -43.89
C GLU A 61 14.73 28.17 -44.76
N SER A 62 13.91 28.09 -45.81
CA SER A 62 13.58 29.25 -46.64
C SER A 62 12.74 30.31 -45.90
N SER A 63 11.87 29.85 -44.99
CA SER A 63 10.99 30.70 -44.17
C SER A 63 11.75 31.42 -43.05
N PHE A 64 12.86 30.83 -42.59
CA PHE A 64 13.74 31.43 -41.57
C PHE A 64 14.46 32.69 -42.07
N SER A 65 14.78 32.74 -43.38
CA SER A 65 15.41 33.90 -44.02
C SER A 65 14.48 35.13 -44.12
N GLN A 66 13.16 34.91 -44.25
CA GLN A 66 12.17 35.99 -44.24
C GLN A 66 11.91 36.55 -42.83
N TYR A 67 12.04 35.73 -41.80
CA TYR A 67 11.89 36.14 -40.39
C TYR A 67 13.03 37.05 -39.92
N TYR A 68 14.24 36.89 -40.48
CA TYR A 68 15.40 37.74 -40.17
C TYR A 68 15.24 39.18 -40.71
N LEU A 69 14.50 39.36 -41.82
CA LEU A 69 14.15 40.67 -42.37
C LEU A 69 13.11 41.42 -41.53
N LEU A 70 12.21 40.70 -40.86
CA LEU A 70 11.18 41.27 -39.97
C LEU A 70 11.79 41.82 -38.65
N ASN A 71 12.87 41.22 -38.16
CA ASN A 71 13.60 41.66 -36.95
C ASN A 71 14.22 43.06 -37.08
N LYS A 72 14.30 43.65 -38.28
CA LYS A 72 14.86 44.99 -38.47
C LYS A 72 13.84 46.11 -38.22
N PHE A 73 12.54 45.80 -38.07
CA PHE A 73 11.45 46.78 -38.04
C PHE A 73 10.71 46.91 -36.70
N LEU A 74 11.01 46.09 -35.69
CA LEU A 74 10.21 45.99 -34.44
C LEU A 74 11.09 46.08 -33.18
N ASN A 75 11.71 47.23 -32.96
CA ASN A 75 12.61 47.46 -31.81
C ASN A 75 11.99 48.19 -30.61
N ASP A 76 10.69 48.49 -30.60
CA ASP A 76 10.14 49.47 -29.64
C ASP A 76 9.22 48.91 -28.54
N ASP A 77 9.14 47.59 -28.30
CA ASP A 77 8.24 47.03 -27.28
C ASP A 77 8.88 45.93 -26.40
N GLU A 78 9.23 46.27 -25.14
CA GLU A 78 9.93 45.40 -24.18
C GLU A 78 9.11 44.18 -23.72
N GLN A 79 7.77 44.29 -23.66
CA GLN A 79 6.92 43.15 -23.26
C GLN A 79 6.84 42.08 -24.37
N LEU A 80 6.83 42.49 -25.63
CA LEU A 80 6.82 41.57 -26.78
C LEU A 80 8.17 40.86 -26.91
N GLN A 81 9.28 41.56 -26.64
CA GLN A 81 10.63 41.01 -26.60
C GLN A 81 10.77 39.88 -25.55
N ALA A 82 10.20 40.04 -24.35
CA ALA A 82 10.24 39.01 -23.31
C ALA A 82 9.47 37.73 -23.71
N SER A 83 8.27 37.88 -24.30
CA SER A 83 7.48 36.73 -24.78
C SER A 83 8.12 36.04 -25.98
N ILE A 84 8.73 36.79 -26.90
CA ILE A 84 9.46 36.24 -28.05
C ILE A 84 10.74 35.52 -27.60
N THR A 85 11.43 36.03 -26.57
CA THR A 85 12.64 35.40 -26.03
C THR A 85 12.30 34.10 -25.29
N HIS A 86 11.20 34.07 -24.54
CA HIS A 86 10.67 32.86 -23.91
C HIS A 86 10.24 31.82 -24.95
N LEU A 87 9.54 32.23 -26.01
CA LEU A 87 9.18 31.35 -27.13
C LEU A 87 10.44 30.82 -27.84
N LYS A 88 11.46 31.66 -28.08
CA LYS A 88 12.75 31.22 -28.64
C LYS A 88 13.43 30.18 -27.75
N GLN A 89 13.41 30.35 -26.43
CA GLN A 89 13.98 29.38 -25.49
C GLN A 89 13.23 28.05 -25.53
N GLU A 90 11.89 28.07 -25.50
CA GLU A 90 11.07 26.87 -25.59
C GLU A 90 11.22 26.14 -26.94
N PHE A 91 11.22 26.88 -28.07
CA PHE A 91 11.44 26.29 -29.40
C PHE A 91 12.85 25.72 -29.56
N THR A 92 13.87 26.37 -29.02
CA THR A 92 15.25 25.86 -29.06
C THR A 92 15.37 24.59 -28.22
N ARG A 93 14.68 24.53 -27.08
CA ARG A 93 14.69 23.37 -26.19
C ARG A 93 13.99 22.17 -26.82
N ILE A 94 12.86 22.39 -27.49
CA ILE A 94 12.14 21.36 -28.25
C ILE A 94 12.99 20.90 -29.45
N TYR A 95 13.64 21.82 -30.16
CA TYR A 95 14.51 21.48 -31.29
C TYR A 95 15.71 20.63 -30.87
N ILE A 96 16.36 20.94 -29.73
CA ILE A 96 17.45 20.14 -29.19
C ILE A 96 16.97 18.74 -28.79
N LEU A 97 15.81 18.63 -28.14
CA LEU A 97 15.24 17.33 -27.75
C LEU A 97 14.87 16.47 -28.96
N VAL A 98 14.31 17.07 -30.02
CA VAL A 98 13.99 16.35 -31.27
C VAL A 98 15.25 15.99 -32.05
N TYR A 99 16.26 16.86 -32.05
CA TYR A 99 17.54 16.59 -32.69
C TYR A 99 18.32 15.48 -31.97
N GLU A 100 18.35 15.47 -30.64
CA GLU A 100 18.95 14.39 -29.85
C GLU A 100 18.18 13.07 -30.03
N ALA A 101 16.84 13.10 -30.03
CA ALA A 101 16.03 11.93 -30.31
C ALA A 101 16.30 11.35 -31.71
N ASN A 102 16.45 12.20 -32.73
CA ASN A 102 16.77 11.77 -34.10
C ASN A 102 18.23 11.30 -34.24
N LYS A 103 19.18 11.93 -33.54
CA LYS A 103 20.58 11.49 -33.52
C LYS A 103 20.69 10.10 -32.90
N ILE A 104 20.02 9.87 -31.77
CA ILE A 104 19.96 8.56 -31.11
C ILE A 104 19.26 7.54 -32.02
N SER A 105 18.17 7.91 -32.69
CA SER A 105 17.46 7.03 -33.65
C SER A 105 18.34 6.63 -34.85
N ASN A 106 19.12 7.56 -35.40
CA ASN A 106 20.01 7.32 -36.53
C ASN A 106 21.26 6.51 -36.12
N GLU A 107 21.82 6.75 -34.93
CA GLU A 107 22.91 5.94 -34.36
C GLU A 107 22.44 4.49 -34.10
N LEU A 108 21.18 4.30 -33.68
CA LEU A 108 20.56 2.98 -33.48
C LEU A 108 20.28 2.25 -34.81
N GLN A 109 19.89 2.96 -35.88
CA GLN A 109 19.71 2.37 -37.21
C GLN A 109 21.04 1.93 -37.84
N ALA A 110 22.12 2.70 -37.64
CA ALA A 110 23.45 2.33 -38.11
C ALA A 110 24.01 1.07 -37.40
N MET A 111 23.65 0.85 -36.13
CA MET A 111 24.05 -0.34 -35.37
C MET A 111 23.21 -1.59 -35.70
N ALA A 112 21.99 -1.44 -36.21
CA ALA A 112 21.15 -2.58 -36.61
C ALA A 112 21.64 -3.28 -37.90
N SER A 113 22.56 -2.67 -38.65
CA SER A 113 23.07 -3.18 -39.94
C SER A 113 24.32 -4.06 -39.89
N SER A 114 24.89 -4.38 -38.72
CA SER A 114 26.05 -5.29 -38.61
C SER A 114 25.62 -6.73 -38.29
N PRO A 115 25.89 -7.73 -39.17
CA PRO A 115 25.47 -9.10 -38.92
C PRO A 115 26.57 -9.87 -38.16
N GLY A 116 26.32 -10.20 -36.89
CA GLY A 116 27.10 -11.21 -36.19
C GLY A 116 26.97 -11.18 -34.66
N VAL A 117 26.70 -12.37 -34.10
CA VAL A 117 26.81 -12.79 -32.69
C VAL A 117 25.50 -12.84 -31.89
N THR A 118 25.22 -14.06 -31.40
CA THR A 118 23.98 -14.58 -30.80
C THR A 118 23.72 -14.14 -29.34
N ASP A 119 24.48 -13.19 -28.80
CA ASP A 119 24.38 -12.73 -27.40
C ASP A 119 23.38 -11.55 -27.22
N ASP A 120 22.96 -10.91 -28.32
CA ASP A 120 22.14 -9.70 -28.26
C ASP A 120 20.63 -9.94 -28.11
N ARG A 121 20.12 -11.18 -28.18
CA ARG A 121 18.67 -11.43 -27.99
C ARG A 121 18.18 -11.12 -26.57
N GLN A 122 19.04 -11.30 -25.55
CA GLN A 122 18.72 -10.87 -24.18
C GLN A 122 18.79 -9.34 -24.05
N LYS A 123 19.81 -8.68 -24.65
CA LYS A 123 19.93 -7.21 -24.61
C LYS A 123 18.84 -6.48 -25.40
N VAL A 124 18.34 -7.06 -26.48
CA VAL A 124 17.22 -6.50 -27.26
C VAL A 124 15.91 -6.61 -26.49
N ASN A 125 15.65 -7.73 -25.78
CA ASN A 125 14.48 -7.85 -24.92
C ASN A 125 14.52 -6.89 -23.72
N ILE A 126 15.69 -6.68 -23.11
CA ILE A 126 15.88 -5.68 -22.05
C ILE A 126 15.57 -4.26 -22.57
N ARG A 127 16.06 -3.91 -23.77
CA ARG A 127 15.87 -2.57 -24.36
C ARG A 127 14.44 -2.29 -24.84
N ILE A 128 13.65 -3.31 -25.19
CA ILE A 128 12.23 -3.13 -25.57
C ILE A 128 11.39 -2.81 -24.33
N ASN A 129 11.68 -3.45 -23.19
CA ASN A 129 11.01 -3.18 -21.92
C ASN A 129 11.27 -1.75 -21.42
N ASP A 130 12.51 -1.25 -21.55
CA ASP A 130 12.86 0.13 -21.17
C ASP A 130 12.05 1.17 -21.96
N ILE A 131 11.83 0.96 -23.26
CA ILE A 131 11.07 1.89 -24.11
C ILE A 131 9.57 1.86 -23.77
N SER A 132 9.00 0.68 -23.48
CA SER A 132 7.61 0.60 -22.99
C SER A 132 7.44 1.27 -21.64
N ALA A 133 8.37 1.05 -20.69
CA ALA A 133 8.34 1.67 -19.37
C ALA A 133 8.41 3.21 -19.47
N ILE A 134 9.27 3.74 -20.34
CA ILE A 134 9.36 5.18 -20.61
C ILE A 134 8.04 5.74 -21.17
N ASN A 135 7.37 4.99 -22.07
CA ASN A 135 6.09 5.42 -22.64
C ASN A 135 4.96 5.38 -21.61
N ILE A 136 4.91 4.37 -20.75
CA ILE A 136 3.95 4.26 -19.65
C ILE A 136 4.18 5.41 -18.66
N HIS A 137 5.42 5.65 -18.25
CA HIS A 137 5.78 6.78 -17.40
C HIS A 137 5.38 8.12 -18.02
N LYS A 138 5.66 8.32 -19.30
CA LYS A 138 5.25 9.53 -20.02
C LYS A 138 3.73 9.68 -20.03
N ALA A 139 2.98 8.60 -20.23
CA ALA A 139 1.52 8.61 -20.18
C ALA A 139 1.00 8.94 -18.77
N ALA A 140 1.59 8.35 -17.73
CA ALA A 140 1.26 8.60 -16.32
C ALA A 140 1.43 10.07 -15.94
N VAL A 141 2.59 10.65 -16.27
CA VAL A 141 2.90 12.06 -15.99
C VAL A 141 2.00 13.02 -16.78
N THR A 142 1.54 12.62 -17.98
CA THR A 142 0.76 13.51 -18.86
C THR A 142 -0.76 13.40 -18.69
N ARG A 143 -1.29 12.31 -18.11
CA ARG A 143 -2.74 12.06 -17.98
C ARG A 143 -3.45 13.16 -17.17
N ASP A 144 -2.89 13.54 -16.02
CA ASP A 144 -3.49 14.50 -15.07
C ASP A 144 -2.62 15.75 -14.85
N TYR A 145 -1.96 16.26 -15.90
CA TYR A 145 -1.02 17.37 -15.71
C TYR A 145 -1.72 18.72 -15.41
N ILE A 146 -1.47 19.27 -14.23
CA ILE A 146 -1.93 20.61 -13.83
C ILE A 146 -1.07 21.67 -14.53
N LYS A 147 -1.67 22.43 -15.45
CA LYS A 147 -0.99 23.50 -16.20
C LYS A 147 -0.82 24.82 -15.43
N GLN A 148 -1.46 24.96 -14.28
CA GLN A 148 -1.41 26.20 -13.50
C GLN A 148 -0.07 26.33 -12.77
N PRO A 149 0.54 27.53 -12.74
CA PRO A 149 1.76 27.75 -11.98
C PRO A 149 1.50 27.62 -10.49
N ARG A 150 2.43 26.99 -9.77
CA ARG A 150 2.34 26.84 -8.31
C ARG A 150 2.57 28.18 -7.63
N LEU A 151 1.78 28.44 -6.58
CA LEU A 151 1.86 29.66 -5.80
C LEU A 151 2.83 29.47 -4.64
N THR A 152 3.76 30.42 -4.49
CA THR A 152 4.72 30.45 -3.38
C THR A 152 4.35 31.57 -2.41
N TYR A 153 4.27 31.24 -1.13
CA TYR A 153 3.92 32.15 -0.05
C TYR A 153 5.10 32.31 0.92
N LYS A 154 5.26 33.52 1.46
CA LYS A 154 6.20 33.85 2.55
C LYS A 154 5.47 34.32 3.81
N THR A 155 4.21 33.91 3.95
CA THR A 155 3.27 34.42 4.95
C THR A 155 3.10 33.44 6.11
N VAL A 156 4.22 32.92 6.62
CA VAL A 156 4.23 32.07 7.82
C VAL A 156 3.96 32.96 9.04
N VAL A 157 2.88 32.67 9.77
CA VAL A 157 2.47 33.45 10.95
C VAL A 157 3.11 32.89 12.21
N GLY A 158 3.18 31.56 12.33
CA GLY A 158 3.69 30.91 13.52
C GLY A 158 3.96 29.43 13.30
N VAL A 159 4.76 28.88 14.22
CA VAL A 159 5.16 27.48 14.26
C VAL A 159 4.86 26.96 15.66
N ASN A 160 4.11 25.87 15.76
CA ASN A 160 3.76 25.24 17.04
C ASN A 160 3.93 23.72 16.95
N GLY A 161 4.90 23.16 17.70
CA GLY A 161 5.22 21.74 17.62
C GLY A 161 5.48 21.31 16.17
N PRO A 162 4.80 20.28 15.63
CA PRO A 162 4.92 19.83 14.24
C PRO A 162 4.12 20.68 13.21
N LEU A 163 3.42 21.73 13.65
CA LEU A 163 2.50 22.52 12.83
C LEU A 163 3.10 23.87 12.42
N VAL A 164 2.82 24.28 11.18
CA VAL A 164 3.15 25.59 10.60
C VAL A 164 1.87 26.25 10.15
N ILE A 165 1.62 27.48 10.62
CA ILE A 165 0.41 28.23 10.33
C ILE A 165 0.73 29.30 9.27
N LEU A 166 0.00 29.25 8.17
CA LEU A 166 0.08 30.20 7.06
C LEU A 166 -1.17 31.08 7.04
N ASP A 167 -1.01 32.33 6.61
CA ASP A 167 -2.12 33.27 6.39
C ASP A 167 -2.05 33.90 5.00
N ASN A 168 -3.13 34.53 4.55
CA ASN A 168 -3.30 35.10 3.20
C ASN A 168 -3.07 34.09 2.07
N VAL A 169 -3.38 32.81 2.30
CA VAL A 169 -3.34 31.77 1.27
C VAL A 169 -4.61 31.85 0.43
N LYS A 170 -4.46 31.69 -0.89
CA LYS A 170 -5.61 31.76 -1.82
C LYS A 170 -6.11 30.35 -2.09
N PHE A 171 -7.37 30.09 -1.70
CA PHE A 171 -8.06 28.81 -1.94
C PHE A 171 -7.25 27.55 -1.56
N PRO A 172 -6.70 27.47 -0.33
CA PRO A 172 -6.01 26.25 0.11
C PRO A 172 -6.99 25.07 0.12
N LYS A 173 -6.54 23.90 -0.33
CA LYS A 173 -7.34 22.66 -0.31
C LYS A 173 -6.99 21.82 0.91
N PHE A 174 -7.96 21.05 1.41
CA PHE A 174 -7.72 20.08 2.46
C PHE A 174 -6.84 18.93 1.94
N ALA A 175 -5.94 18.41 2.77
CA ALA A 175 -5.01 17.31 2.47
C ALA A 175 -4.02 17.58 1.31
N GLU A 176 -3.91 18.83 0.84
CA GLU A 176 -2.97 19.24 -0.19
C GLU A 176 -1.53 19.14 0.30
N ILE A 177 -0.61 18.76 -0.59
CA ILE A 177 0.83 18.76 -0.29
C ILE A 177 1.44 20.13 -0.54
N VAL A 178 2.33 20.51 0.38
CA VAL A 178 3.12 21.73 0.30
C VAL A 178 4.61 21.42 0.45
N ASN A 179 5.44 22.18 -0.26
CA ASN A 179 6.89 22.11 -0.14
C ASN A 179 7.39 23.36 0.58
N LEU A 180 8.03 23.17 1.73
CA LEU A 180 8.61 24.24 2.53
C LEU A 180 10.11 24.31 2.22
N THR A 181 10.57 25.44 1.69
CA THR A 181 12.00 25.72 1.54
C THR A 181 12.46 26.60 2.69
N LEU A 182 13.33 26.04 3.54
CA LEU A 182 13.92 26.73 4.69
C LEU A 182 14.96 27.78 4.25
N PRO A 183 15.38 28.67 5.16
CA PRO A 183 16.38 29.70 4.84
C PRO A 183 17.76 29.14 4.49
N ASP A 184 18.06 27.91 4.94
CA ASP A 184 19.29 27.18 4.62
C ASP A 184 19.25 26.50 3.24
N GLY A 185 18.10 26.58 2.55
CA GLY A 185 17.86 25.92 1.26
C GLY A 185 17.39 24.47 1.37
N THR A 186 17.23 23.92 2.58
CA THR A 186 16.65 22.59 2.76
C THR A 186 15.17 22.60 2.43
N VAL A 187 14.71 21.57 1.72
CA VAL A 187 13.31 21.41 1.34
C VAL A 187 12.68 20.34 2.22
N ARG A 188 11.54 20.67 2.82
CA ARG A 188 10.70 19.78 3.62
C ARG A 188 9.33 19.67 2.97
N SER A 189 8.67 18.54 3.18
CA SER A 189 7.32 18.32 2.70
C SER A 189 6.33 18.42 3.85
N GLY A 190 5.13 18.88 3.55
CA GLY A 190 4.06 18.95 4.52
C GLY A 190 2.70 18.75 3.88
N GLN A 191 1.71 18.52 4.73
CA GLN A 191 0.31 18.32 4.33
C GLN A 191 -0.59 19.34 5.03
N ILE A 192 -1.55 19.89 4.30
CA ILE A 192 -2.57 20.77 4.88
C ILE A 192 -3.56 19.92 5.69
N LEU A 193 -3.64 20.18 6.98
CA LEU A 193 -4.57 19.53 7.89
C LEU A 193 -5.88 20.31 8.05
N GLU A 194 -5.81 21.65 8.07
CA GLU A 194 -6.98 22.47 8.29
C GLU A 194 -6.93 23.74 7.45
N VAL A 195 -8.10 24.13 6.96
CA VAL A 195 -8.30 25.35 6.20
C VAL A 195 -9.43 26.14 6.84
N SER A 196 -9.16 27.40 7.17
CA SER A 196 -10.16 28.34 7.69
C SER A 196 -10.02 29.69 6.99
N GLY A 197 -10.89 29.93 6.01
CA GLY A 197 -10.84 31.14 5.18
C GLY A 197 -9.52 31.25 4.40
N SER A 198 -8.69 32.23 4.75
CA SER A 198 -7.35 32.45 4.17
C SER A 198 -6.22 31.78 4.94
N LYS A 199 -6.52 31.13 6.07
CA LYS A 199 -5.53 30.45 6.91
C LYS A 199 -5.45 28.98 6.56
N ALA A 200 -4.22 28.47 6.52
CA ALA A 200 -3.94 27.06 6.33
C ALA A 200 -3.00 26.56 7.44
N VAL A 201 -3.37 25.45 8.07
CA VAL A 201 -2.53 24.75 9.05
C VAL A 201 -1.86 23.59 8.33
N VAL A 202 -0.54 23.67 8.23
CA VAL A 202 0.31 22.67 7.57
C VAL A 202 1.02 21.85 8.63
N GLN A 203 1.00 20.53 8.48
CA GLN A 203 1.83 19.62 9.23
C GLN A 203 3.09 19.28 8.42
N VAL A 204 4.27 19.49 9.02
CA VAL A 204 5.55 19.22 8.35
C VAL A 204 6.01 17.81 8.68
N PHE A 205 6.37 17.02 7.66
CA PHE A 205 6.76 15.62 7.85
C PHE A 205 8.12 15.51 8.54
N GLU A 206 9.12 16.27 8.11
CA GLU A 206 10.47 16.24 8.67
C GLU A 206 10.63 17.04 9.98
N GLY A 207 9.52 17.56 10.52
CA GLY A 207 9.49 18.41 11.70
C GLY A 207 9.76 19.89 11.39
N THR A 208 9.71 20.73 12.43
CA THR A 208 9.70 22.20 12.30
C THR A 208 10.99 22.88 12.75
N ALA A 209 12.01 22.10 13.16
CA ALA A 209 13.28 22.63 13.61
C ALA A 209 13.97 23.46 12.51
N GLY A 210 14.28 24.72 12.76
CA GLY A 210 14.94 25.61 11.79
C GLY A 210 13.99 26.35 10.82
N ILE A 211 12.67 26.20 10.98
CA ILE A 211 11.69 27.00 10.22
C ILE A 211 11.64 28.41 10.80
N ASP A 212 11.91 29.40 9.96
CA ASP A 212 11.77 30.82 10.28
C ASP A 212 10.46 31.40 9.72
N ALA A 213 9.87 32.39 10.40
CA ALA A 213 8.63 33.00 9.95
C ALA A 213 8.83 33.96 8.75
N LYS A 214 10.04 34.52 8.58
CA LYS A 214 10.28 35.61 7.62
C LYS A 214 10.93 35.13 6.33
N TYR A 215 11.88 34.21 6.41
CA TYR A 215 12.66 33.75 5.26
C TYR A 215 12.19 32.43 4.67
N THR A 216 11.39 31.63 5.39
CA THR A 216 10.85 30.38 4.86
C THR A 216 9.83 30.66 3.77
N THR A 217 9.91 29.89 2.69
CA THR A 217 8.96 29.95 1.57
C THR A 217 8.18 28.65 1.49
N VAL A 218 6.88 28.74 1.23
CA VAL A 218 6.00 27.58 1.12
C VAL A 218 5.35 27.59 -0.25
N GLU A 219 5.61 26.55 -1.04
CA GLU A 219 5.04 26.32 -2.35
C GLU A 219 3.89 25.31 -2.25
N PHE A 220 2.73 25.66 -2.80
CA PHE A 220 1.54 24.82 -2.81
C PHE A 220 1.49 24.02 -4.10
N THR A 221 1.36 22.70 -3.99
CA THR A 221 1.41 21.82 -5.17
C THR A 221 0.09 21.78 -5.94
N GLY A 222 -1.04 22.11 -5.30
CA GLY A 222 -2.38 22.10 -5.88
C GLY A 222 -3.07 20.73 -5.86
N ASP A 223 -2.38 19.69 -5.38
CA ASP A 223 -2.82 18.30 -5.40
C ASP A 223 -2.56 17.60 -4.06
N ILE A 224 -3.21 16.46 -3.87
CA ILE A 224 -3.06 15.60 -2.69
C ILE A 224 -1.79 14.73 -2.79
N LEU A 225 -1.45 14.04 -1.70
CA LEU A 225 -0.28 13.17 -1.67
C LEU A 225 -0.48 11.95 -2.56
N ARG A 226 0.16 11.95 -3.73
CA ARG A 226 0.23 10.79 -4.62
C ARG A 226 1.58 10.09 -4.52
N THR A 227 1.56 8.78 -4.39
CA THR A 227 2.76 7.94 -4.40
C THR A 227 3.04 7.47 -5.82
N PRO A 228 4.29 7.60 -6.30
CA PRO A 228 4.70 6.95 -7.54
C PRO A 228 4.72 5.43 -7.33
N VAL A 229 3.91 4.68 -8.07
CA VAL A 229 3.87 3.22 -8.02
C VAL A 229 4.44 2.63 -9.32
N SER A 230 5.15 1.52 -9.20
CA SER A 230 5.67 0.74 -10.32
C SER A 230 5.99 -0.69 -9.84
N GLU A 231 5.99 -1.65 -10.77
CA GLU A 231 6.46 -3.00 -10.47
C GLU A 231 7.94 -3.06 -10.04
N ASP A 232 8.75 -2.09 -10.48
CA ASP A 232 10.18 -1.95 -10.15
C ASP A 232 10.45 -1.62 -8.66
N MET A 233 9.39 -1.46 -7.85
CA MET A 233 9.51 -1.28 -6.41
C MET A 233 9.80 -2.59 -5.66
N LEU A 234 9.52 -3.75 -6.26
CA LEU A 234 9.94 -5.05 -5.73
C LEU A 234 11.47 -5.15 -5.76
N GLY A 235 12.08 -5.65 -4.69
CA GLY A 235 13.54 -5.67 -4.55
C GLY A 235 14.15 -4.40 -3.97
N ARG A 236 13.34 -3.37 -3.70
CA ARG A 236 13.81 -2.05 -3.28
C ARG A 236 13.49 -1.71 -1.84
N ILE A 237 14.29 -0.79 -1.31
CA ILE A 237 14.15 -0.29 0.06
C ILE A 237 13.91 1.23 0.03
N PHE A 238 12.81 1.65 0.64
CA PHE A 238 12.36 3.01 0.77
C PHE A 238 12.33 3.44 2.24
N ASN A 239 12.39 4.74 2.50
CA ASN A 239 12.08 5.30 3.81
C ASN A 239 10.56 5.47 4.01
N GLY A 240 10.15 5.94 5.19
CA GLY A 240 8.74 6.20 5.51
C GLY A 240 8.03 7.22 4.62
N SER A 241 8.78 8.06 3.91
CA SER A 241 8.27 9.05 2.93
C SER A 241 8.31 8.55 1.47
N GLY A 242 8.65 7.28 1.22
CA GLY A 242 8.73 6.71 -0.13
C GLY A 242 9.99 7.09 -0.93
N LYS A 243 10.99 7.69 -0.29
CA LYS A 243 12.30 8.00 -0.91
C LYS A 243 13.22 6.78 -0.82
N PRO A 244 13.95 6.42 -1.89
CA PRO A 244 14.81 5.24 -1.87
C PRO A 244 16.03 5.42 -0.94
N ILE A 245 16.33 4.39 -0.15
CA ILE A 245 17.49 4.35 0.78
C ILE A 245 18.54 3.29 0.40
N ASP A 246 18.26 2.53 -0.65
CA ASP A 246 19.13 1.50 -1.25
C ASP A 246 20.23 2.08 -2.17
N ARG A 247 20.35 3.41 -2.27
CA ARG A 247 21.22 4.14 -3.22
C ARG A 247 20.88 3.89 -4.70
N GLY A 248 19.72 3.31 -4.98
CA GLY A 248 19.18 3.21 -6.33
C GLY A 248 18.61 4.55 -6.81
N PRO A 249 18.27 4.66 -8.11
CA PRO A 249 17.63 5.84 -8.68
C PRO A 249 16.23 6.08 -8.08
N SER A 250 15.65 7.25 -8.34
CA SER A 250 14.22 7.48 -8.05
C SER A 250 13.35 6.49 -8.83
N VAL A 251 12.21 6.10 -8.26
CA VAL A 251 11.25 5.20 -8.91
C VAL A 251 10.72 5.86 -10.18
N LEU A 252 10.74 5.12 -11.29
CA LEU A 252 10.09 5.53 -12.53
C LEU A 252 8.62 5.14 -12.43
N ALA A 253 7.76 6.10 -12.09
CA ALA A 253 6.35 5.83 -11.82
C ALA A 253 5.60 5.34 -13.07
N GLU A 254 4.89 4.22 -12.96
CA GLU A 254 3.93 3.78 -13.97
C GLU A 254 2.57 4.44 -13.77
N ASP A 255 2.22 4.75 -12.53
CA ASP A 255 1.07 5.56 -12.18
C ASP A 255 1.33 6.36 -10.89
N TYR A 256 0.52 7.40 -10.66
CA TYR A 256 0.52 8.18 -9.43
C TYR A 256 -0.81 7.99 -8.70
N LEU A 257 -0.79 7.15 -7.67
CA LEU A 257 -1.99 6.81 -6.90
C LEU A 257 -2.05 7.60 -5.59
N ASP A 258 -3.26 8.02 -5.18
CA ASP A 258 -3.47 8.62 -3.84
C ASP A 258 -3.18 7.59 -2.75
N ILE A 259 -2.43 8.00 -1.73
CA ILE A 259 -2.14 7.17 -0.56
C ILE A 259 -3.39 6.77 0.25
N ASN A 260 -4.47 7.55 0.14
CA ASN A 260 -5.73 7.31 0.84
C ASN A 260 -6.71 6.43 0.05
N GLY A 261 -6.39 6.05 -1.20
CA GLY A 261 -7.30 5.39 -2.15
C GLY A 261 -8.10 6.40 -3.00
N GLU A 262 -8.96 5.94 -3.92
CA GLU A 262 -9.70 6.81 -4.86
C GLU A 262 -11.15 7.12 -4.43
N PRO A 263 -11.42 8.21 -3.70
CA PRO A 263 -12.79 8.59 -3.37
C PRO A 263 -13.62 9.01 -4.58
N ILE A 264 -14.79 8.38 -4.72
CA ILE A 264 -15.81 8.81 -5.69
C ILE A 264 -16.28 10.23 -5.35
N ASN A 265 -16.08 11.16 -6.28
CA ASN A 265 -16.46 12.56 -6.16
C ASN A 265 -18.01 12.72 -5.99
N PRO A 266 -18.48 13.41 -4.92
CA PRO A 266 -19.91 13.60 -4.66
C PRO A 266 -20.69 14.44 -5.69
N PHE A 267 -20.03 15.37 -6.40
CA PHE A 267 -20.70 16.29 -7.35
C PHE A 267 -21.01 15.64 -8.70
N SER A 268 -20.16 14.70 -9.13
CA SER A 268 -20.32 13.91 -10.37
C SER A 268 -21.28 12.74 -10.22
N ARG A 269 -22.06 12.70 -9.14
CA ARG A 269 -22.98 11.61 -8.81
C ARG A 269 -24.34 11.88 -9.43
N GLU A 270 -24.83 10.96 -10.24
CA GLU A 270 -26.25 10.98 -10.64
C GLU A 270 -27.14 10.78 -9.41
N TYR A 271 -28.22 11.55 -9.32
CA TYR A 271 -29.13 11.46 -8.17
C TYR A 271 -29.81 10.08 -8.19
N PRO A 272 -29.77 9.33 -7.09
CA PRO A 272 -30.31 7.97 -7.06
C PRO A 272 -31.85 7.99 -7.12
N GLU A 273 -32.43 7.59 -8.24
CA GLU A 273 -33.89 7.58 -8.48
C GLU A 273 -34.50 6.17 -8.52
N GLU A 274 -33.71 5.13 -8.83
CA GLU A 274 -34.22 3.76 -8.98
C GLU A 274 -34.29 3.03 -7.62
N MET A 275 -35.42 2.44 -7.23
CA MET A 275 -35.50 1.62 -6.02
C MET A 275 -34.85 0.23 -6.23
N ILE A 276 -34.05 -0.23 -5.27
CA ILE A 276 -33.53 -1.61 -5.20
C ILE A 276 -34.48 -2.44 -4.34
N GLN A 277 -34.95 -3.56 -4.90
CA GLN A 277 -35.70 -4.57 -4.14
C GLN A 277 -34.71 -5.58 -3.54
N THR A 278 -34.63 -5.62 -2.21
CA THR A 278 -33.68 -6.44 -1.44
C THR A 278 -34.27 -7.79 -1.00
N GLY A 279 -35.59 -7.95 -1.05
CA GLY A 279 -36.29 -9.15 -0.60
C GLY A 279 -36.54 -9.19 0.91
N ILE A 280 -36.09 -8.18 1.67
CA ILE A 280 -36.34 -8.04 3.10
C ILE A 280 -37.47 -7.04 3.28
N SER A 281 -38.65 -7.49 3.73
CA SER A 281 -39.85 -6.65 3.82
C SER A 281 -39.65 -5.40 4.70
N ALA A 282 -38.83 -5.49 5.74
CA ALA A 282 -38.50 -4.35 6.61
C ALA A 282 -37.63 -3.29 5.92
N ILE A 283 -36.87 -3.65 4.89
CA ILE A 283 -36.07 -2.73 4.10
C ILE A 283 -36.90 -2.24 2.91
N ASP A 284 -37.51 -3.15 2.16
CA ASP A 284 -38.22 -2.80 0.94
C ASP A 284 -39.47 -1.93 1.19
N VAL A 285 -40.21 -2.16 2.29
CA VAL A 285 -41.46 -1.43 2.60
C VAL A 285 -41.23 -0.26 3.55
N MET A 286 -40.39 -0.43 4.58
CA MET A 286 -40.24 0.59 5.64
C MET A 286 -39.05 1.52 5.41
N ASN A 287 -38.02 1.08 4.67
CA ASN A 287 -36.78 1.84 4.43
C ASN A 287 -36.28 1.63 2.99
N SER A 288 -37.15 1.85 2.00
CA SER A 288 -36.87 1.58 0.59
C SER A 288 -35.57 2.24 0.16
N ILE A 289 -34.63 1.44 -0.35
CA ILE A 289 -33.29 1.90 -0.71
C ILE A 289 -33.28 2.25 -2.19
N ALA A 290 -32.97 3.50 -2.54
CA ALA A 290 -32.68 3.85 -3.92
C ALA A 290 -31.23 3.47 -4.32
N ARG A 291 -31.03 3.22 -5.60
CA ARG A 291 -29.79 2.75 -6.21
C ARG A 291 -28.76 3.86 -6.16
N GLY A 292 -27.84 3.76 -5.19
CA GLY A 292 -26.90 4.83 -4.85
C GLY A 292 -27.32 5.67 -3.64
N GLN A 293 -28.42 5.39 -2.97
CA GLN A 293 -28.76 6.01 -1.69
C GLN A 293 -27.84 5.48 -0.58
N LYS A 294 -27.30 6.37 0.26
CA LYS A 294 -26.55 5.99 1.46
C LYS A 294 -27.53 5.92 2.65
N ILE A 295 -28.09 4.74 2.92
CA ILE A 295 -28.75 4.44 4.19
C ILE A 295 -27.72 3.69 5.06
N PRO A 296 -27.41 4.17 6.28
CA PRO A 296 -26.51 3.46 7.16
C PRO A 296 -27.20 2.21 7.71
N ILE A 297 -26.80 1.04 7.20
CA ILE A 297 -26.87 -0.22 7.94
C ILE A 297 -25.51 -0.29 8.66
N PHE A 298 -25.49 -0.40 9.98
CA PHE A 298 -24.25 -0.28 10.75
C PHE A 298 -23.22 -1.36 10.37
N SER A 299 -22.24 -0.95 9.55
CA SER A 299 -20.88 -1.48 9.39
C SER A 299 -20.01 -0.41 8.72
N ALA A 300 -18.74 -0.29 9.12
CA ALA A 300 -17.87 0.89 9.01
C ALA A 300 -17.45 1.31 7.57
N ALA A 301 -17.08 2.59 7.40
CA ALA A 301 -16.77 3.22 6.11
C ALA A 301 -15.35 3.83 6.05
N GLY A 302 -14.69 3.56 4.93
CA GLY A 302 -13.46 4.12 4.35
C GLY A 302 -13.33 3.44 2.97
N GLU A 303 -12.78 4.11 1.94
CA GLU A 303 -12.76 3.67 0.52
C GLU A 303 -13.17 2.21 0.29
N PRO A 304 -14.48 1.95 0.15
CA PRO A 304 -14.96 0.59 0.22
C PRO A 304 -14.72 -0.01 -1.16
N ILE A 305 -13.80 -0.98 -1.25
CA ILE A 305 -13.98 -2.07 -2.22
C ILE A 305 -15.45 -2.45 -2.10
N ASN A 306 -16.20 -2.23 -3.18
CA ASN A 306 -17.64 -2.40 -3.18
C ASN A 306 -17.95 -3.75 -2.51
N PRO A 307 -18.72 -3.79 -1.40
CA PRO A 307 -18.95 -5.04 -0.69
C PRO A 307 -19.52 -6.13 -1.58
N PHE A 308 -20.27 -5.77 -2.62
CA PHE A 308 -20.78 -6.70 -3.63
C PHE A 308 -19.68 -7.28 -4.53
N SER A 309 -18.65 -6.48 -4.81
CA SER A 309 -17.49 -6.89 -5.59
C SER A 309 -16.41 -7.57 -4.74
N ARG A 310 -16.60 -7.73 -3.42
CA ARG A 310 -15.68 -8.50 -2.58
C ARG A 310 -15.96 -9.99 -2.73
N GLU A 311 -14.89 -10.74 -2.95
CA GLU A 311 -14.95 -12.21 -2.90
C GLU A 311 -14.59 -12.69 -1.50
N TYR A 312 -15.29 -13.72 -1.02
CA TYR A 312 -15.03 -14.26 0.30
C TYR A 312 -13.73 -15.09 0.32
N PRO A 313 -12.83 -14.89 1.29
CA PRO A 313 -11.61 -15.69 1.42
C PRO A 313 -11.90 -17.16 1.78
N GLU A 314 -11.49 -18.07 0.89
CA GLU A 314 -11.62 -19.52 1.11
C GLU A 314 -10.26 -20.25 1.09
N GLU A 315 -9.25 -19.74 0.38
CA GLU A 315 -7.94 -20.40 0.29
C GLU A 315 -7.11 -20.22 1.58
N MET A 316 -6.50 -21.28 2.09
CA MET A 316 -5.61 -21.23 3.25
C MET A 316 -4.19 -20.83 2.85
N ILE A 317 -3.59 -19.92 3.62
CA ILE A 317 -2.14 -19.66 3.61
C ILE A 317 -1.48 -20.59 4.62
N GLN A 318 -0.50 -21.36 4.14
CA GLN A 318 0.38 -22.14 5.00
C GLN A 318 1.53 -21.23 5.45
N THR A 319 1.62 -20.98 6.74
CA THR A 319 2.70 -20.16 7.33
C THR A 319 3.91 -21.00 7.73
N GLY A 320 3.76 -22.32 7.79
CA GLY A 320 4.80 -23.23 8.27
C GLY A 320 4.84 -23.36 9.79
N ILE A 321 4.14 -22.49 10.53
CA ILE A 321 4.06 -22.51 12.00
C ILE A 321 2.84 -23.32 12.43
N SER A 322 3.07 -24.46 13.10
CA SER A 322 2.01 -25.39 13.53
C SER A 322 0.90 -24.73 14.38
N ALA A 323 1.29 -23.83 15.29
CA ALA A 323 0.36 -23.12 16.18
C ALA A 323 -0.57 -22.17 15.42
N ILE A 324 -0.12 -21.59 14.30
CA ILE A 324 -0.94 -20.72 13.45
C ILE A 324 -1.74 -21.60 12.50
N ASP A 325 -1.08 -22.49 11.77
CA ASP A 325 -1.70 -23.27 10.69
C ASP A 325 -2.83 -24.20 11.19
N VAL A 326 -2.70 -24.83 12.36
CA VAL A 326 -3.72 -25.78 12.87
C VAL A 326 -4.75 -25.14 13.81
N MET A 327 -4.32 -24.20 14.67
CA MET A 327 -5.21 -23.64 15.69
C MET A 327 -5.90 -22.36 15.22
N ASN A 328 -5.24 -21.57 14.36
CA ASN A 328 -5.69 -20.24 13.95
C ASN A 328 -5.40 -20.02 12.46
N SER A 329 -5.84 -20.95 11.61
CA SER A 329 -5.50 -20.94 10.18
C SER A 329 -5.86 -19.59 9.53
N ILE A 330 -4.97 -19.11 8.67
CA ILE A 330 -5.11 -17.82 8.00
C ILE A 330 -5.64 -18.05 6.59
N ALA A 331 -6.72 -17.35 6.25
CA ALA A 331 -7.26 -17.32 4.90
C ALA A 331 -6.57 -16.24 4.04
N ARG A 332 -6.47 -16.47 2.74
CA ARG A 332 -5.88 -15.55 1.78
C ARG A 332 -6.80 -14.34 1.55
N GLY A 333 -6.31 -13.15 1.90
CA GLY A 333 -7.11 -11.92 1.95
C GLY A 333 -7.60 -11.56 3.35
N GLN A 334 -7.29 -12.37 4.36
CA GLN A 334 -7.62 -12.10 5.76
C GLN A 334 -6.75 -10.99 6.35
N LYS A 335 -7.31 -10.27 7.31
CA LYS A 335 -6.59 -9.35 8.19
C LYS A 335 -6.48 -9.94 9.60
N ILE A 336 -5.27 -10.38 9.97
CA ILE A 336 -5.00 -11.02 11.27
C ILE A 336 -3.77 -10.41 11.96
N PRO A 337 -3.95 -9.72 13.10
CA PRO A 337 -2.86 -9.09 13.83
C PRO A 337 -2.07 -10.09 14.68
N ILE A 338 -0.81 -9.75 14.96
CA ILE A 338 0.00 -10.37 16.00
C ILE A 338 0.08 -9.42 17.20
N PHE A 339 -0.54 -9.81 18.30
CA PHE A 339 -0.47 -9.11 19.58
C PHE A 339 0.74 -9.62 20.34
N SER A 340 1.71 -8.74 20.51
CA SER A 340 2.97 -9.02 21.21
C SER A 340 3.18 -8.04 22.35
N ALA A 341 4.35 -8.09 22.97
CA ALA A 341 4.79 -7.13 23.96
C ALA A 341 6.27 -6.82 23.81
N ALA A 342 6.72 -5.76 24.48
CA ALA A 342 8.12 -5.36 24.51
C ALA A 342 9.01 -6.53 25.01
N GLY A 343 10.05 -6.84 24.25
CA GLY A 343 11.01 -7.90 24.53
C GLY A 343 10.60 -9.32 24.10
N LEU A 344 9.43 -9.51 23.48
CA LEU A 344 9.03 -10.81 22.91
C LEU A 344 9.51 -10.96 21.45
N PRO A 345 9.73 -12.21 20.97
CA PRO A 345 10.31 -12.48 19.65
C PRO A 345 9.28 -12.38 18.50
N HIS A 346 8.50 -11.31 18.45
CA HIS A 346 7.49 -11.10 17.40
C HIS A 346 8.11 -10.82 16.03
N ASN A 347 9.28 -10.17 16.00
CA ASN A 347 10.00 -9.92 14.77
C ASN A 347 10.51 -11.23 14.15
N ASP A 348 10.99 -12.16 14.98
CA ASP A 348 11.45 -13.48 14.52
C ASP A 348 10.29 -14.30 13.94
N ILE A 349 9.12 -14.25 14.58
CA ILE A 349 7.90 -14.91 14.08
C ILE A 349 7.47 -14.29 12.75
N ALA A 350 7.49 -12.97 12.64
CA ALA A 350 7.13 -12.27 11.40
C ALA A 350 8.08 -12.61 10.25
N ALA A 351 9.37 -12.62 10.52
CA ALA A 351 10.39 -13.04 9.56
C ALA A 351 10.20 -14.50 9.15
N GLN A 352 9.90 -15.40 10.11
CA GLN A 352 9.56 -16.79 9.82
C GLN A 352 8.35 -16.92 8.89
N ILE A 353 7.27 -16.17 9.16
CA ILE A 353 6.08 -16.15 8.30
C ILE A 353 6.45 -15.66 6.90
N CYS A 354 7.22 -14.58 6.76
CA CYS A 354 7.66 -14.10 5.44
C CYS A 354 8.42 -15.15 4.63
N ARG A 355 9.33 -15.90 5.27
CA ARG A 355 10.15 -16.92 4.60
C ARG A 355 9.33 -18.13 4.17
N GLN A 356 8.33 -18.50 4.97
CA GLN A 356 7.63 -19.78 4.86
C GLN A 356 6.23 -19.66 4.25
N ALA A 357 5.70 -18.44 4.15
CA ALA A 357 4.38 -18.19 3.60
C ALA A 357 4.27 -18.74 2.17
N GLY A 358 3.32 -19.65 2.00
CA GLY A 358 2.97 -20.22 0.70
C GLY A 358 1.53 -20.71 0.70
N LEU A 359 1.04 -21.05 -0.49
CA LEU A 359 -0.26 -21.72 -0.62
C LEU A 359 -0.13 -23.21 -0.26
N VAL A 360 -1.19 -23.78 0.30
CA VAL A 360 -1.28 -25.22 0.54
C VAL A 360 -1.26 -25.94 -0.81
N LYS A 361 -0.22 -26.77 -1.05
CA LYS A 361 -0.06 -27.49 -2.32
C LYS A 361 -1.03 -28.67 -2.40
N HIS A 362 -1.90 -28.69 -3.40
CA HIS A 362 -2.83 -29.80 -3.66
C HIS A 362 -2.29 -30.76 -4.75
N GLU A 363 -2.44 -32.07 -4.55
CA GLU A 363 -2.10 -33.09 -5.57
C GLU A 363 -3.01 -33.07 -6.81
N LYS A 364 -4.16 -32.38 -6.76
CA LYS A 364 -5.18 -32.36 -7.83
C LYS A 364 -5.32 -31.03 -8.58
N SER A 365 -4.66 -29.96 -8.14
CA SER A 365 -4.56 -28.75 -8.95
C SER A 365 -3.52 -29.03 -10.04
N THR A 366 -4.00 -29.24 -11.26
CA THR A 366 -3.19 -29.32 -12.47
C THR A 366 -2.13 -28.24 -12.44
N VAL A 367 -0.87 -28.69 -12.56
CA VAL A 367 0.27 -27.95 -13.08
C VAL A 367 -0.21 -26.77 -13.92
N ASP A 368 -0.11 -25.55 -13.38
CA ASP A 368 0.23 -24.30 -14.07
C ASP A 368 0.11 -23.09 -13.10
N THR A 369 1.21 -22.34 -12.95
CA THR A 369 1.32 -20.90 -12.63
C THR A 369 0.75 -20.38 -11.29
N GLY A 370 1.50 -20.43 -10.17
CA GLY A 370 1.04 -19.79 -8.92
C GLY A 370 2.08 -19.44 -7.85
N ASP A 371 3.20 -20.17 -7.73
CA ASP A 371 4.25 -19.82 -6.75
C ASP A 371 5.02 -18.53 -7.14
N ASP A 372 5.00 -18.14 -8.43
CA ASP A 372 5.82 -17.03 -8.96
C ASP A 372 5.21 -15.63 -8.77
N ASN A 373 3.94 -15.52 -8.32
CA ASN A 373 3.23 -14.24 -8.18
C ASN A 373 3.05 -13.79 -6.72
N PHE A 374 3.79 -14.38 -5.77
CA PHE A 374 3.75 -13.94 -4.37
C PHE A 374 4.71 -12.77 -4.12
N ALA A 375 4.20 -11.67 -3.58
CA ALA A 375 4.98 -10.49 -3.25
C ALA A 375 4.78 -10.11 -1.79
N ILE A 376 5.82 -9.59 -1.16
CA ILE A 376 5.79 -9.16 0.24
C ILE A 376 5.98 -7.66 0.29
N VAL A 377 5.08 -6.96 0.96
CA VAL A 377 5.23 -5.53 1.27
C VAL A 377 5.43 -5.40 2.76
N PHE A 378 6.63 -4.98 3.16
CA PHE A 378 7.01 -4.84 4.56
C PHE A 378 7.08 -3.35 4.92
N ALA A 379 6.34 -2.94 5.95
CA ALA A 379 6.36 -1.58 6.45
C ALA A 379 6.78 -1.56 7.93
N ALA A 380 7.92 -0.93 8.20
CA ALA A 380 8.47 -0.71 9.52
C ALA A 380 8.25 0.75 9.96
N MET A 381 7.73 0.98 11.16
CA MET A 381 7.33 2.27 11.70
C MET A 381 7.91 2.41 13.11
N GLY A 382 8.79 3.39 13.31
CA GLY A 382 9.41 3.64 14.61
C GLY A 382 10.28 2.50 15.12
N VAL A 383 10.82 1.65 14.24
CA VAL A 383 11.63 0.49 14.64
C VAL A 383 13.07 0.90 14.98
N ASN A 384 13.71 0.14 15.86
CA ASN A 384 15.12 0.33 16.17
C ASN A 384 16.00 -0.08 14.97
N MET A 385 17.21 0.50 14.90
CA MET A 385 18.19 0.16 13.86
C MET A 385 18.55 -1.34 13.87
N GLU A 386 18.59 -1.98 15.04
CA GLU A 386 18.84 -3.41 15.16
C GLU A 386 17.74 -4.24 14.50
N THR A 387 16.48 -3.91 14.76
CA THR A 387 15.32 -4.56 14.14
C THR A 387 15.29 -4.35 12.63
N ALA A 388 15.56 -3.13 12.16
CA ALA A 388 15.62 -2.84 10.73
C ALA A 388 16.74 -3.63 10.03
N ARG A 389 17.91 -3.75 10.67
CA ARG A 389 19.02 -4.59 10.17
C ARG A 389 18.68 -6.07 10.17
N PHE A 390 18.00 -6.55 11.22
CA PHE A 390 17.56 -7.93 11.32
C PHE A 390 16.68 -8.32 10.13
N PHE A 391 15.62 -7.55 9.85
CA PHE A 391 14.75 -7.84 8.70
C PHE A 391 15.47 -7.73 7.37
N LYS A 392 16.32 -6.71 7.20
CA LYS A 392 17.10 -6.54 5.97
C LYS A 392 18.02 -7.75 5.73
N GLN A 393 18.78 -8.15 6.74
CA GLN A 393 19.70 -9.27 6.64
C GLN A 393 18.94 -10.59 6.40
N ASP A 394 17.81 -10.80 7.08
CA ASP A 394 16.98 -11.98 6.88
C ASP A 394 16.45 -12.07 5.43
N PHE A 395 15.93 -10.97 4.87
CA PHE A 395 15.46 -10.98 3.48
C PHE A 395 16.57 -11.14 2.45
N GLU A 396 17.78 -10.63 2.75
CA GLU A 396 18.97 -10.81 1.90
C GLU A 396 19.49 -12.26 1.95
N GLU A 397 19.57 -12.88 3.13
CA GLU A 397 20.10 -14.24 3.32
C GLU A 397 19.19 -15.32 2.72
N ASN A 398 17.88 -15.13 2.77
CA ASN A 398 16.91 -16.11 2.27
C ASN A 398 16.62 -15.96 0.76
N GLY A 399 17.22 -14.97 0.09
CA GLY A 399 17.04 -14.74 -1.35
C GLY A 399 15.63 -14.23 -1.73
N SER A 400 14.78 -13.90 -0.75
CA SER A 400 13.42 -13.39 -0.98
C SER A 400 13.40 -11.90 -1.34
N MET A 401 14.54 -11.22 -1.26
CA MET A 401 14.64 -9.77 -1.48
C MET A 401 14.03 -9.34 -2.81
N GLU A 402 14.21 -10.09 -3.90
CA GLU A 402 13.69 -9.75 -5.25
C GLU A 402 12.16 -9.54 -5.27
N ASN A 403 11.42 -10.23 -4.39
CA ASN A 403 9.96 -10.16 -4.30
C ASN A 403 9.46 -9.34 -3.10
N VAL A 404 10.36 -8.66 -2.38
CA VAL A 404 10.04 -7.88 -1.18
C VAL A 404 10.21 -6.38 -1.48
N CYS A 405 9.18 -5.59 -1.16
CA CYS A 405 9.27 -4.13 -1.11
C CYS A 405 9.31 -3.69 0.37
N LEU A 406 10.39 -3.02 0.77
CA LEU A 406 10.60 -2.58 2.16
C LEU A 406 10.40 -1.07 2.31
N PHE A 407 9.52 -0.68 3.23
CA PHE A 407 9.39 0.68 3.73
C PHE A 407 9.90 0.72 5.17
N LEU A 408 11.00 1.44 5.41
CA LEU A 408 11.63 1.52 6.73
C LEU A 408 11.56 2.95 7.26
N ASN A 409 10.79 3.14 8.33
CA ASN A 409 10.85 4.33 9.17
C ASN A 409 11.46 3.93 10.53
N LEU A 410 12.63 4.51 10.81
CA LEU A 410 13.39 4.22 12.01
C LEU A 410 12.92 5.08 13.20
N ALA A 411 13.29 4.68 14.41
CA ALA A 411 12.96 5.44 15.62
C ALA A 411 13.54 6.87 15.64
N ASN A 412 14.66 7.12 14.95
CA ASN A 412 15.27 8.44 14.79
C ASN A 412 14.62 9.29 13.69
N ASP A 413 13.79 8.67 12.85
CA ASP A 413 13.08 9.38 11.80
C ASP A 413 11.84 10.10 12.40
N PRO A 414 11.38 11.19 11.76
CA PRO A 414 10.25 11.97 12.25
C PRO A 414 8.99 11.14 12.48
N THR A 415 8.23 11.46 13.53
CA THR A 415 7.03 10.71 13.92
C THR A 415 5.91 10.84 12.90
N ILE A 416 5.84 11.93 12.14
CA ILE A 416 4.79 12.14 11.14
C ILE A 416 4.95 11.20 9.93
N GLU A 417 6.18 10.84 9.57
CA GLU A 417 6.41 9.85 8.50
C GLU A 417 5.75 8.50 8.83
N ARG A 418 5.61 8.15 10.12
CA ARG A 418 4.94 6.92 10.56
C ARG A 418 3.46 6.90 10.17
N ILE A 419 2.82 8.07 10.07
CA ILE A 419 1.40 8.17 9.71
C ILE A 419 1.19 7.85 8.21
N ILE A 420 2.11 8.28 7.36
CA ILE A 420 2.02 8.05 5.91
C ILE A 420 2.62 6.69 5.49
N THR A 421 3.60 6.16 6.22
CA THR A 421 4.28 4.88 5.92
C THR A 421 3.32 3.71 5.62
N PRO A 422 2.32 3.38 6.46
CA PRO A 422 1.42 2.27 6.18
C PRO A 422 0.50 2.55 4.98
N ARG A 423 0.15 3.82 4.74
CA ARG A 423 -0.67 4.22 3.59
C ARG A 423 0.08 4.06 2.28
N ILE A 424 1.37 4.43 2.25
CA ILE A 424 2.26 4.22 1.09
C ILE A 424 2.43 2.72 0.82
N ALA A 425 2.70 1.93 1.88
CA ALA A 425 2.85 0.49 1.78
C ALA A 425 1.57 -0.18 1.23
N LEU A 426 0.40 0.17 1.75
CA LEU A 426 -0.86 -0.39 1.29
C LEU A 426 -1.23 0.05 -0.13
N THR A 427 -0.89 1.27 -0.54
CA THR A 427 -1.12 1.74 -1.92
C THR A 427 -0.24 0.98 -2.91
N THR A 428 1.00 0.69 -2.52
CA THR A 428 1.90 -0.18 -3.29
C THR A 428 1.35 -1.60 -3.35
N ALA A 429 0.84 -2.13 -2.23
CA ALA A 429 0.23 -3.46 -2.17
C ALA A 429 -1.04 -3.57 -3.04
N GLU A 430 -1.89 -2.54 -3.05
CA GLU A 430 -3.09 -2.50 -3.90
C GLU A 430 -2.76 -2.42 -5.39
N TYR A 431 -1.75 -1.64 -5.75
CA TYR A 431 -1.25 -1.60 -7.13
C TYR A 431 -0.75 -2.98 -7.57
N LEU A 432 0.11 -3.62 -6.75
CA LEU A 432 0.64 -4.96 -7.05
C LEU A 432 -0.46 -6.02 -7.09
N ALA A 433 -1.43 -5.97 -6.17
CA ALA A 433 -2.48 -6.97 -6.11
C ALA A 433 -3.54 -6.78 -7.20
N TYR A 434 -4.00 -5.56 -7.42
CA TYR A 434 -5.20 -5.32 -8.21
C TYR A 434 -4.93 -4.84 -9.63
N GLN A 435 -3.75 -4.29 -9.92
CA GLN A 435 -3.35 -3.91 -11.27
C GLN A 435 -2.40 -4.94 -11.88
N CYS A 436 -1.52 -5.55 -11.07
CA CYS A 436 -0.52 -6.53 -11.52
C CYS A 436 -0.91 -7.99 -11.20
N ASP A 437 -2.09 -8.22 -10.61
CA ASP A 437 -2.63 -9.54 -10.23
C ASP A 437 -1.73 -10.39 -9.31
N LYS A 438 -0.85 -9.76 -8.52
CA LYS A 438 0.03 -10.44 -7.57
C LYS A 438 -0.68 -10.79 -6.25
N HIS A 439 -0.18 -11.80 -5.56
CA HIS A 439 -0.67 -12.19 -4.24
C HIS A 439 0.22 -11.52 -3.20
N VAL A 440 -0.31 -10.49 -2.55
CA VAL A 440 0.49 -9.63 -1.68
C VAL A 440 0.26 -9.97 -0.21
N LEU A 441 1.36 -10.24 0.50
CA LEU A 441 1.38 -10.30 1.96
C LEU A 441 1.95 -8.99 2.50
N VAL A 442 1.13 -8.26 3.25
CA VAL A 442 1.52 -7.00 3.87
C VAL A 442 1.81 -7.23 5.35
N ILE A 443 3.01 -6.87 5.79
CA ILE A 443 3.37 -6.85 7.21
C ILE A 443 3.58 -5.42 7.65
N LEU A 444 2.84 -5.00 8.67
CA LEU A 444 2.93 -3.67 9.25
C LEU A 444 3.49 -3.80 10.68
N THR A 445 4.63 -3.21 10.97
CA THR A 445 5.24 -3.22 12.31
C THR A 445 5.81 -1.83 12.61
N ASP A 446 5.69 -1.20 13.77
CA ASP A 446 4.82 -1.51 14.89
C ASP A 446 3.59 -0.57 14.88
N MET A 447 2.38 -1.14 14.90
CA MET A 447 1.14 -0.36 14.96
C MET A 447 1.00 0.42 16.28
N SER A 448 1.71 0.04 17.34
CA SER A 448 1.77 0.83 18.57
C SER A 448 2.52 2.14 18.36
N SER A 449 3.63 2.13 17.63
CA SER A 449 4.37 3.34 17.28
C SER A 449 3.59 4.25 16.32
N TYR A 450 2.76 3.66 15.45
CA TYR A 450 1.78 4.40 14.65
C TYR A 450 0.76 5.13 15.53
N ALA A 451 0.13 4.42 16.47
CA ALA A 451 -0.88 5.00 17.36
C ALA A 451 -0.31 6.08 18.29
N GLU A 452 0.94 5.93 18.72
CA GLU A 452 1.65 6.96 19.49
C GLU A 452 1.94 8.22 18.68
N ALA A 453 2.35 8.08 17.41
CA ALA A 453 2.51 9.21 16.50
C ALA A 453 1.17 9.93 16.26
N LEU A 454 0.08 9.17 16.07
CA LEU A 454 -1.25 9.74 15.92
C LEU A 454 -1.70 10.50 17.18
N ARG A 455 -1.36 9.99 18.37
CA ARG A 455 -1.60 10.67 19.65
C ARG A 455 -0.80 11.96 19.77
N GLU A 456 0.47 11.97 19.37
CA GLU A 456 1.32 13.17 19.40
C GLU A 456 0.73 14.29 18.54
N VAL A 457 0.27 13.94 17.32
CA VAL A 457 -0.36 14.90 16.41
C VAL A 457 -1.67 15.46 16.98
N SER A 458 -2.50 14.59 17.55
CA SER A 458 -3.76 15.01 18.18
C SER A 458 -3.53 15.95 19.36
N ALA A 459 -2.52 15.65 20.20
CA ALA A 459 -2.13 16.50 21.33
C ALA A 459 -1.58 17.86 20.87
N ALA A 460 -0.76 17.88 19.82
CA ALA A 460 -0.24 19.13 19.24
C ALA A 460 -1.33 20.02 18.64
N ARG A 461 -2.48 19.44 18.25
CA ARG A 461 -3.66 20.14 17.76
C ARG A 461 -4.64 20.57 18.87
N GLU A 462 -4.33 20.27 20.12
CA GLU A 462 -5.21 20.52 21.27
C GLU A 462 -6.62 19.92 21.10
N GLU A 463 -6.71 18.76 20.42
CA GLU A 463 -7.97 18.04 20.25
C GLU A 463 -8.45 17.44 21.58
N VAL A 464 -9.75 17.21 21.70
CA VAL A 464 -10.32 16.53 22.87
C VAL A 464 -9.82 15.08 22.88
N PRO A 465 -9.05 14.68 23.91
CA PRO A 465 -8.50 13.33 23.97
C PRO A 465 -9.58 12.31 24.30
N GLY A 466 -9.46 11.12 23.71
CA GLY A 466 -10.22 9.93 24.06
C GLY A 466 -9.59 9.15 25.21
N ARG A 467 -9.83 7.83 25.24
CA ARG A 467 -9.34 6.94 26.30
C ARG A 467 -7.79 6.88 26.28
N ARG A 468 -7.18 7.03 27.47
CA ARG A 468 -5.70 7.04 27.66
C ARG A 468 -4.96 8.08 26.80
N GLY A 469 -5.62 9.17 26.41
CA GLY A 469 -5.01 10.27 25.66
C GLY A 469 -4.97 10.09 24.14
N PHE A 470 -5.38 8.94 23.61
CA PHE A 470 -5.47 8.72 22.16
C PHE A 470 -6.61 9.52 21.52
N PRO A 471 -6.54 9.88 20.22
CA PRO A 471 -7.61 10.61 19.54
C PRO A 471 -8.92 9.82 19.50
N GLY A 472 -10.05 10.53 19.54
CA GLY A 472 -11.39 9.92 19.43
C GLY A 472 -11.64 9.20 18.09
N TYR A 473 -10.92 9.58 17.03
CA TYR A 473 -11.02 8.97 15.70
C TYR A 473 -10.04 7.81 15.46
N MET A 474 -9.31 7.36 16.48
CA MET A 474 -8.32 6.26 16.33
C MET A 474 -8.95 4.99 15.75
N TYR A 475 -10.20 4.67 16.11
CA TYR A 475 -10.92 3.52 15.54
C TYR A 475 -11.07 3.64 14.02
N THR A 476 -11.57 4.78 13.56
CA THR A 476 -11.79 5.04 12.14
C THR A 476 -10.46 5.05 11.39
N ASP A 477 -9.43 5.68 11.95
CA ASP A 477 -8.11 5.79 11.32
C ASP A 477 -7.44 4.41 11.16
N LEU A 478 -7.46 3.56 12.18
CA LEU A 478 -7.01 2.16 12.06
C LEU A 478 -7.85 1.37 11.06
N ALA A 479 -9.17 1.60 11.00
CA ALA A 479 -10.04 0.93 10.05
C ALA A 479 -9.69 1.27 8.59
N THR A 480 -9.30 2.53 8.30
CA THR A 480 -8.86 2.91 6.94
C THR A 480 -7.62 2.15 6.46
N ILE A 481 -6.79 1.65 7.38
CA ILE A 481 -5.60 0.86 7.08
C ILE A 481 -6.00 -0.62 6.93
N TYR A 482 -6.69 -1.16 7.95
CA TYR A 482 -6.97 -2.60 8.02
C TYR A 482 -8.01 -3.09 7.00
N GLU A 483 -8.99 -2.26 6.63
CA GLU A 483 -10.05 -2.68 5.69
C GLU A 483 -9.65 -2.69 4.21
N ARG A 484 -8.38 -2.34 3.91
CA ARG A 484 -7.79 -2.43 2.57
C ARG A 484 -7.37 -3.87 2.18
N ALA A 485 -7.44 -4.81 3.13
CA ALA A 485 -7.22 -6.24 2.87
C ALA A 485 -8.42 -6.88 2.17
N GLY A 486 -8.16 -7.92 1.37
CA GLY A 486 -9.22 -8.74 0.76
C GLY A 486 -8.95 -9.19 -0.68
N ARG A 487 -10.01 -9.72 -1.29
CA ARG A 487 -10.09 -10.14 -2.70
C ARG A 487 -11.22 -9.40 -3.40
N VAL A 488 -11.01 -9.11 -4.69
CA VAL A 488 -11.99 -8.41 -5.53
C VAL A 488 -12.43 -9.35 -6.65
N ALA A 489 -13.73 -9.51 -6.82
CA ALA A 489 -14.33 -10.30 -7.90
C ALA A 489 -13.86 -9.77 -9.27
N GLY A 490 -13.38 -10.68 -10.11
CA GLY A 490 -12.85 -10.36 -11.44
C GLY A 490 -11.37 -9.96 -11.47
N ARG A 491 -10.67 -9.96 -10.33
CA ARG A 491 -9.21 -9.83 -10.23
C ARG A 491 -8.63 -11.05 -9.55
N HIS A 492 -7.43 -11.48 -9.95
CA HIS A 492 -6.81 -12.69 -9.43
C HIS A 492 -5.95 -12.43 -8.19
N GLY A 493 -5.43 -11.21 -8.06
CA GLY A 493 -4.63 -10.81 -6.91
C GLY A 493 -5.42 -10.63 -5.61
N SER A 494 -4.69 -10.61 -4.50
CA SER A 494 -5.26 -10.54 -3.15
C SER A 494 -4.30 -9.83 -2.21
N ILE A 495 -4.84 -9.19 -1.16
CA ILE A 495 -4.03 -8.54 -0.13
C ILE A 495 -4.34 -9.20 1.22
N THR A 496 -3.35 -9.88 1.80
CA THR A 496 -3.40 -10.40 3.16
C THR A 496 -2.63 -9.48 4.09
N GLN A 497 -3.19 -9.11 5.24
CA GLN A 497 -2.53 -8.22 6.18
C GLN A 497 -2.20 -8.93 7.50
N ILE A 498 -0.94 -8.82 7.91
CA ILE A 498 -0.45 -9.23 9.24
C ILE A 498 0.14 -8.02 9.96
N PRO A 499 -0.70 -7.18 10.60
CA PRO A 499 -0.22 -6.08 11.42
C PRO A 499 0.30 -6.59 12.77
N ILE A 500 1.45 -6.08 13.19
CA ILE A 500 2.10 -6.45 14.44
C ILE A 500 2.00 -5.25 15.36
N LEU A 501 1.54 -5.52 16.60
CA LEU A 501 1.46 -4.50 17.64
C LEU A 501 2.11 -4.97 18.93
N SER A 502 2.80 -4.06 19.61
CA SER A 502 3.32 -4.29 20.97
C SER A 502 2.37 -3.69 22.01
N MET A 503 1.72 -4.55 22.80
CA MET A 503 0.81 -4.16 23.87
C MET A 503 1.61 -3.54 25.03
N PRO A 504 1.28 -2.30 25.46
CA PRO A 504 1.90 -1.71 26.64
C PRO A 504 1.54 -2.50 27.89
N ASN A 505 2.53 -2.87 28.70
CA ASN A 505 2.37 -3.63 29.94
C ASN A 505 1.67 -4.99 29.77
N ASP A 506 1.75 -5.61 28.59
CA ASP A 506 1.06 -6.86 28.25
C ASP A 506 -0.49 -6.77 28.42
N ASP A 507 -1.05 -5.55 28.43
CA ASP A 507 -2.48 -5.29 28.68
C ASP A 507 -3.30 -5.37 27.38
N ILE A 508 -4.06 -6.47 27.21
CA ILE A 508 -4.97 -6.66 26.07
C ILE A 508 -6.15 -5.67 26.08
N THR A 509 -6.49 -5.07 27.23
CA THR A 509 -7.58 -4.08 27.34
C THR A 509 -7.13 -2.65 27.01
N HIS A 510 -5.87 -2.49 26.63
CA HIS A 510 -5.32 -1.23 26.13
C HIS A 510 -6.08 -0.81 24.84
N PRO A 511 -6.34 0.50 24.62
CA PRO A 511 -7.10 0.96 23.44
C PRO A 511 -6.58 0.45 22.08
N ILE A 512 -5.26 0.30 21.92
CA ILE A 512 -4.63 -0.19 20.68
C ILE A 512 -5.06 -1.63 20.32
N PRO A 513 -4.79 -2.67 21.15
CA PRO A 513 -5.26 -4.03 20.88
C PRO A 513 -6.78 -4.16 20.89
N ASP A 514 -7.49 -3.44 21.77
CA ASP A 514 -8.95 -3.47 21.87
C ASP A 514 -9.61 -3.00 20.56
N LEU A 515 -9.23 -1.83 20.05
CA LEU A 515 -9.75 -1.33 18.75
C LEU A 515 -9.29 -2.20 17.58
N THR A 516 -8.05 -2.70 17.59
CA THR A 516 -7.57 -3.60 16.54
C THR A 516 -8.36 -4.90 16.50
N GLY A 517 -8.69 -5.50 17.65
CA GLY A 517 -9.50 -6.72 17.73
C GLY A 517 -10.97 -6.53 17.31
N TYR A 518 -11.51 -5.30 17.40
CA TYR A 518 -12.82 -4.99 16.84
C TYR A 518 -12.82 -4.91 15.31
N ILE A 519 -11.73 -4.40 14.72
CA ILE A 519 -11.65 -4.20 13.26
C ILE A 519 -11.20 -5.48 12.55
N THR A 520 -10.20 -6.16 13.08
CA THR A 520 -9.59 -7.34 12.46
C THR A 520 -10.39 -8.61 12.73
N GLU A 521 -10.08 -9.68 12.00
CA GLU A 521 -10.87 -10.92 11.96
C GLU A 521 -10.31 -12.00 12.89
N GLY A 522 -9.74 -11.59 14.02
CA GLY A 522 -9.04 -12.46 14.96
C GLY A 522 -7.78 -11.80 15.49
N GLN A 523 -6.95 -12.57 16.19
CA GLN A 523 -5.64 -12.14 16.67
C GLN A 523 -4.77 -13.35 17.00
N ILE A 524 -3.46 -13.22 16.83
CA ILE A 524 -2.45 -14.17 17.31
C ILE A 524 -1.78 -13.55 18.53
N TYR A 525 -1.85 -14.22 19.68
CA TYR A 525 -1.33 -13.70 20.94
C TYR A 525 0.01 -14.34 21.29
N VAL A 526 1.05 -13.52 21.37
CA VAL A 526 2.39 -13.92 21.78
C VAL A 526 2.52 -13.71 23.30
N ASP A 527 2.79 -14.78 24.03
CA ASP A 527 2.72 -14.81 25.49
C ASP A 527 4.11 -14.83 26.14
N ARG A 528 4.31 -13.94 27.11
CA ARG A 528 5.54 -13.85 27.89
C ARG A 528 5.79 -15.07 28.75
N GLN A 529 4.75 -15.74 29.24
CA GLN A 529 4.92 -16.93 30.10
C GLN A 529 5.55 -18.09 29.35
N LEU A 530 5.13 -18.31 28.09
CA LEU A 530 5.71 -19.33 27.22
C LEU A 530 7.14 -18.97 26.82
N HIS A 531 7.40 -17.69 26.53
CA HIS A 531 8.73 -17.21 26.19
C HIS A 531 9.74 -17.41 27.32
N ASN A 532 9.35 -17.09 28.57
CA ASN A 532 10.21 -17.29 29.76
C ASN A 532 10.55 -18.77 30.00
N ARG A 533 9.75 -19.70 29.47
CA ARG A 533 9.99 -21.15 29.51
C ARG A 533 10.79 -21.66 28.32
N GLN A 534 11.35 -20.76 27.51
CA GLN A 534 12.15 -21.07 26.32
C GLN A 534 11.39 -21.86 25.25
N ILE A 535 10.07 -21.65 25.15
CA ILE A 535 9.24 -22.20 24.09
C ILE A 535 9.22 -21.20 22.93
N TYR A 536 9.50 -21.68 21.71
CA TYR A 536 9.43 -20.89 20.50
C TYR A 536 8.64 -21.63 19.41
N PRO A 537 7.73 -20.97 18.67
CA PRO A 537 7.24 -19.61 18.91
C PRO A 537 6.31 -19.57 20.15
N PRO A 538 6.42 -18.55 21.03
CA PRO A 538 5.63 -18.46 22.26
C PRO A 538 4.19 -17.98 22.00
N ILE A 539 3.42 -18.72 21.19
CA ILE A 539 2.03 -18.40 20.84
C ILE A 539 1.08 -19.05 21.83
N ASN A 540 0.24 -18.25 22.48
CA ASN A 540 -0.82 -18.76 23.34
C ASN A 540 -2.11 -18.93 22.56
N VAL A 541 -2.50 -20.18 22.38
CA VAL A 541 -3.65 -20.56 21.54
C VAL A 541 -5.01 -20.22 22.17
N LEU A 542 -5.09 -19.94 23.48
CA LEU A 542 -6.37 -19.64 24.16
C LEU A 542 -6.93 -18.26 23.81
N PRO A 543 -6.18 -17.15 23.97
CA PRO A 543 -6.65 -15.82 23.57
C PRO A 543 -6.50 -15.57 22.06
N SER A 544 -5.82 -16.46 21.32
CA SER A 544 -5.70 -16.37 19.87
C SER A 544 -6.97 -16.89 19.19
N LEU A 545 -7.34 -16.26 18.08
CA LEU A 545 -8.52 -16.62 17.30
C LEU A 545 -8.31 -16.28 15.84
N SER A 546 -8.85 -17.10 14.92
CA SER A 546 -9.08 -16.74 13.52
C SER A 546 -10.56 -16.97 13.18
N ARG A 547 -11.26 -15.90 12.75
CA ARG A 547 -12.70 -15.98 12.41
C ARG A 547 -12.94 -16.66 11.07
N LEU A 548 -12.02 -16.53 10.11
CA LEU A 548 -12.12 -17.14 8.77
C LEU A 548 -11.55 -18.56 8.70
N MET A 549 -11.05 -19.10 9.81
CA MET A 549 -10.53 -20.46 9.86
C MET A 549 -11.54 -21.49 9.29
N LYS A 550 -12.83 -21.33 9.57
CA LYS A 550 -13.86 -22.30 9.15
C LYS A 550 -14.03 -22.41 7.63
N SER A 551 -13.73 -21.35 6.87
CA SER A 551 -13.80 -21.40 5.40
C SER A 551 -12.51 -21.91 4.78
N ALA A 552 -11.38 -21.67 5.45
CA ALA A 552 -10.06 -22.10 5.02
C ALA A 552 -9.79 -23.61 5.21
N ILE A 553 -10.55 -24.26 6.09
CA ILE A 553 -10.34 -25.67 6.45
C ILE A 553 -11.48 -26.55 5.97
N GLY A 554 -11.18 -27.84 5.75
CA GLY A 554 -12.18 -28.83 5.36
C GLY A 554 -11.76 -29.69 4.17
N GLU A 555 -12.68 -30.51 3.72
CA GLU A 555 -12.49 -31.37 2.55
C GLU A 555 -12.40 -30.52 1.28
N GLY A 556 -11.31 -30.68 0.52
CA GLY A 556 -11.00 -29.87 -0.66
C GLY A 556 -9.94 -28.79 -0.43
N MET A 557 -9.80 -28.26 0.80
CA MET A 557 -8.85 -27.19 1.14
C MET A 557 -7.64 -27.67 1.96
N THR A 558 -7.86 -28.47 3.00
CA THR A 558 -6.76 -29.05 3.80
C THR A 558 -6.96 -30.55 3.94
N ARG A 559 -7.43 -31.00 5.11
CA ARG A 559 -7.77 -32.38 5.41
C ARG A 559 -9.09 -32.39 6.19
N LYS A 560 -9.90 -33.42 6.00
CA LYS A 560 -11.26 -33.53 6.55
C LYS A 560 -11.36 -33.47 8.08
N ASP A 561 -10.28 -33.79 8.79
CA ASP A 561 -10.20 -33.90 10.25
C ASP A 561 -9.72 -32.61 10.94
N HIS A 562 -9.26 -31.62 10.18
CA HIS A 562 -8.62 -30.41 10.71
C HIS A 562 -9.50 -29.70 11.75
N ALA A 563 -10.77 -29.43 11.42
CA ALA A 563 -11.69 -28.72 12.31
C ALA A 563 -11.90 -29.42 13.66
N ASP A 564 -12.10 -30.74 13.63
CA ASP A 564 -12.40 -31.53 14.83
C ASP A 564 -11.18 -31.71 15.72
N VAL A 565 -10.01 -31.94 15.11
CA VAL A 565 -8.72 -32.06 15.82
C VAL A 565 -8.38 -30.76 16.53
N SER A 566 -8.51 -29.62 15.85
CA SER A 566 -8.24 -28.31 16.42
C SER A 566 -9.17 -28.00 17.59
N ASN A 567 -10.47 -28.24 17.43
CA ASN A 567 -11.47 -28.05 18.49
C ASN A 567 -11.22 -28.94 19.73
N GLN A 568 -10.83 -30.20 19.52
CA GLN A 568 -10.52 -31.12 20.60
C GLN A 568 -9.23 -30.73 21.32
N LEU A 569 -8.18 -30.33 20.59
CA LEU A 569 -6.92 -29.84 21.17
C LEU A 569 -7.14 -28.58 22.01
N TYR A 570 -7.92 -27.62 21.51
CA TYR A 570 -8.26 -26.40 22.23
C TYR A 570 -8.95 -26.73 23.56
N ALA A 571 -9.95 -27.62 23.54
CA ALA A 571 -10.66 -28.05 24.73
C ALA A 571 -9.73 -28.74 25.75
N ASN A 572 -8.88 -29.65 25.28
CA ASN A 572 -7.92 -30.35 26.14
C ASN A 572 -6.88 -29.39 26.75
N TYR A 573 -6.43 -28.39 25.99
CA TYR A 573 -5.48 -27.39 26.46
C TYR A 573 -6.09 -26.45 27.51
N ALA A 574 -7.34 -26.02 27.31
CA ALA A 574 -8.08 -25.23 28.29
C ALA A 574 -8.26 -25.98 29.61
N ILE A 575 -8.75 -27.22 29.55
CA ILE A 575 -8.93 -28.09 30.72
C ILE A 575 -7.58 -28.35 31.41
N GLY A 576 -6.52 -28.62 30.63
CA GLY A 576 -5.18 -28.83 31.16
C GLY A 576 -4.61 -27.61 31.90
N LYS A 577 -4.89 -26.38 31.43
CA LYS A 577 -4.48 -25.15 32.13
C LYS A 577 -5.23 -24.96 33.45
N ASP A 578 -6.54 -25.22 33.48
CA ASP A 578 -7.33 -25.16 34.72
C ASP A 578 -6.83 -26.18 35.74
N ILE A 579 -6.53 -27.40 35.30
CA ILE A 579 -5.96 -28.46 36.15
C ILE A 579 -4.55 -28.09 36.63
N ALA A 580 -3.72 -27.46 35.79
CA ALA A 580 -2.40 -26.98 36.21
C ALA A 580 -2.50 -25.91 37.32
N ALA A 581 -3.51 -25.03 37.25
CA ALA A 581 -3.79 -24.09 38.32
C ALA A 581 -4.28 -24.82 39.59
N MET A 582 -5.17 -25.80 39.46
CA MET A 582 -5.63 -26.63 40.59
C MET A 582 -4.49 -27.41 41.26
N LYS A 583 -3.57 -27.98 40.46
CA LYS A 583 -2.37 -28.67 40.94
C LYS A 583 -1.51 -27.76 41.82
N ALA A 584 -1.36 -26.48 41.43
CA ALA A 584 -0.58 -25.52 42.20
C ALA A 584 -1.23 -25.17 43.57
N VAL A 585 -2.55 -25.32 43.70
CA VAL A 585 -3.30 -25.00 44.93
C VAL A 585 -3.44 -26.20 45.86
N VAL A 586 -3.87 -27.36 45.33
CA VAL A 586 -4.25 -28.54 46.11
C VAL A 586 -3.13 -29.59 46.19
N GLY A 587 -2.14 -29.51 45.30
CA GLY A 587 -1.07 -30.49 45.18
C GLY A 587 -1.40 -31.63 44.22
N GLU A 588 -0.39 -32.44 43.88
CA GLU A 588 -0.49 -33.48 42.86
C GLU A 588 -1.28 -34.71 43.30
N GLU A 589 -1.26 -35.03 44.60
CA GLU A 589 -1.90 -36.23 45.15
C GLU A 589 -3.44 -36.17 45.14
N ALA A 590 -4.01 -34.98 45.02
CA ALA A 590 -5.46 -34.76 45.00
C ALA A 590 -6.08 -34.85 43.60
N LEU A 591 -5.27 -35.05 42.56
CA LEU A 591 -5.72 -35.08 41.17
C LEU A 591 -6.21 -36.48 40.78
N SER A 592 -7.24 -36.53 39.93
CA SER A 592 -7.71 -37.79 39.37
C SER A 592 -6.73 -38.35 38.34
N SER A 593 -6.85 -39.64 38.00
CA SER A 593 -6.05 -40.24 36.93
C SER A 593 -6.29 -39.58 35.57
N GLU A 594 -7.49 -39.06 35.32
CA GLU A 594 -7.80 -38.29 34.11
C GLU A 594 -7.09 -36.92 34.11
N ASP A 595 -7.05 -36.25 35.27
CA ASP A 595 -6.39 -34.95 35.41
C ASP A 595 -4.88 -35.05 35.15
N LEU A 596 -4.26 -36.14 35.60
CA LEU A 596 -2.85 -36.42 35.32
C LEU A 596 -2.58 -36.57 33.81
N LEU A 597 -3.51 -37.16 33.05
CA LEU A 597 -3.38 -37.24 31.58
C LEU A 597 -3.46 -35.86 30.92
N TYR A 598 -4.34 -34.97 31.39
CA TYR A 598 -4.41 -33.59 30.88
C TYR A 598 -3.12 -32.80 31.18
N LEU A 599 -2.50 -33.01 32.34
CA LEU A 599 -1.21 -32.41 32.66
C LEU A 599 -0.07 -32.96 31.80
N GLU A 600 -0.05 -34.27 31.55
CA GLU A 600 0.91 -34.89 30.64
C GLU A 600 0.74 -34.35 29.21
N PHE A 601 -0.50 -34.25 28.75
CA PHE A 601 -0.85 -33.65 27.46
C PHE A 601 -0.38 -32.20 27.39
N LEU A 602 -0.62 -31.38 28.43
CA LEU A 602 -0.20 -29.98 28.45
C LEU A 602 1.31 -29.85 28.25
N GLY A 603 2.10 -30.65 28.97
CA GLY A 603 3.55 -30.66 28.83
C GLY A 603 4.03 -31.11 27.45
N LYS A 604 3.39 -32.13 26.86
CA LYS A 604 3.70 -32.61 25.50
C LYS A 604 3.25 -31.63 24.41
N PHE A 605 2.11 -30.98 24.57
CA PHE A 605 1.57 -30.01 23.63
C PHE A 605 2.50 -28.80 23.51
N GLU A 606 2.94 -28.24 24.64
CA GLU A 606 3.85 -27.10 24.64
C GLU A 606 5.24 -27.47 24.08
N LYS A 607 5.76 -28.67 24.37
CA LYS A 607 7.09 -29.12 23.94
C LYS A 607 7.18 -29.68 22.52
N ASN A 608 6.13 -30.30 21.99
CA ASN A 608 6.18 -30.97 20.69
C ASN A 608 5.39 -30.22 19.62
N PHE A 609 4.24 -29.66 19.99
CA PHE A 609 3.35 -29.00 19.02
C PHE A 609 3.63 -27.50 18.92
N LEU A 610 3.70 -26.77 20.04
CA LEU A 610 4.03 -25.33 20.01
C LEU A 610 5.51 -25.10 19.74
N THR A 611 6.39 -25.94 20.28
CA THR A 611 7.83 -25.77 20.05
C THR A 611 8.20 -26.21 18.63
N GLN A 612 8.83 -25.28 17.92
CA GLN A 612 9.28 -25.42 16.54
C GLN A 612 10.56 -24.59 16.36
N GLY A 613 11.45 -24.96 15.43
CA GLY A 613 12.60 -24.11 15.09
C GLY A 613 12.21 -22.88 14.26
N ALA A 614 12.93 -21.77 14.38
CA ALA A 614 12.70 -20.55 13.58
C ALA A 614 12.87 -20.73 12.07
N TYR A 615 13.60 -21.77 11.65
CA TYR A 615 13.82 -22.14 10.25
C TYR A 615 13.16 -23.46 9.86
N GLU A 616 12.45 -24.10 10.80
CA GLU A 616 11.70 -25.32 10.53
C GLU A 616 10.40 -24.94 9.82
N ASN A 617 10.12 -25.53 8.67
CA ASN A 617 8.86 -25.34 7.93
C ASN A 617 8.07 -26.65 8.01
N ARG A 618 6.95 -26.66 8.73
CA ARG A 618 6.06 -27.82 8.86
C ARG A 618 4.93 -27.72 7.85
N THR A 619 4.64 -28.81 7.16
CA THR A 619 3.42 -28.88 6.35
C THR A 619 2.18 -29.00 7.23
N ILE A 620 1.02 -28.65 6.70
CA ILE A 620 -0.25 -28.84 7.42
C ILE A 620 -0.49 -30.32 7.74
N ALA A 621 -0.12 -31.24 6.83
CA ALA A 621 -0.27 -32.67 7.04
C ALA A 621 0.62 -33.18 8.19
N ASP A 622 1.87 -32.74 8.23
CA ASP A 622 2.80 -33.08 9.32
C ASP A 622 2.30 -32.54 10.66
N SER A 623 1.83 -31.28 10.66
CA SER A 623 1.29 -30.63 11.87
C SER A 623 0.07 -31.37 12.41
N LEU A 624 -0.87 -31.76 11.54
CA LEU A 624 -2.04 -32.55 11.95
C LEU A 624 -1.66 -33.97 12.41
N ASP A 625 -0.62 -34.58 11.85
CA ASP A 625 -0.13 -35.88 12.32
C ASP A 625 0.50 -35.79 13.72
N VAL A 626 1.22 -34.70 14.04
CA VAL A 626 1.69 -34.39 15.40
C VAL A 626 0.50 -34.21 16.34
N CYS A 627 -0.56 -33.51 15.91
CA CYS A 627 -1.79 -33.37 16.69
C CYS A 627 -2.41 -34.72 17.04
N TRP A 628 -2.49 -35.66 16.10
CA TRP A 628 -3.00 -37.00 16.37
C TRP A 628 -2.11 -37.80 17.32
N GLN A 629 -0.79 -37.65 17.23
CA GLN A 629 0.13 -38.27 18.20
C GLN A 629 -0.13 -37.77 19.62
N LEU A 630 -0.44 -36.49 19.78
CA LEU A 630 -0.82 -35.91 21.07
C LEU A 630 -2.19 -36.39 21.54
N LEU A 631 -3.19 -36.44 20.66
CA LEU A 631 -4.54 -36.91 21.02
C LEU A 631 -4.56 -38.39 21.42
N ARG A 632 -3.61 -39.21 20.95
CA ARG A 632 -3.46 -40.62 21.32
C ARG A 632 -2.98 -40.84 22.75
N THR A 633 -2.53 -39.81 23.47
CA THR A 633 -2.28 -39.95 24.92
C THR A 633 -3.57 -40.17 25.69
N PHE A 634 -4.71 -39.74 25.12
CA PHE A 634 -6.02 -39.96 25.70
C PHE A 634 -6.66 -41.25 25.19
N PRO A 635 -7.37 -41.98 26.05
CA PRO A 635 -8.30 -43.04 25.63
C PRO A 635 -9.36 -42.51 24.65
N ARG A 636 -9.82 -43.38 23.73
CA ARG A 636 -10.83 -43.03 22.70
C ARG A 636 -12.10 -42.40 23.29
N GLU A 637 -12.49 -42.81 24.48
CA GLU A 637 -13.72 -42.38 25.15
C GLU A 637 -13.67 -40.91 25.63
N MET A 638 -12.47 -40.36 25.83
CA MET A 638 -12.29 -38.97 26.28
C MET A 638 -12.36 -37.96 25.14
N LEU A 639 -12.24 -38.40 23.88
CA LEU A 639 -12.24 -37.54 22.69
C LEU A 639 -13.68 -37.24 22.22
N LYS A 640 -14.39 -36.42 23.00
CA LYS A 640 -15.83 -36.16 22.82
C LYS A 640 -16.19 -35.24 21.65
N ARG A 641 -15.25 -34.41 21.18
CA ARG A 641 -15.51 -33.42 20.10
C ARG A 641 -15.16 -33.94 18.70
N ILE A 642 -14.69 -35.18 18.59
CA ILE A 642 -14.30 -35.79 17.32
C ILE A 642 -15.38 -36.79 16.88
N PRO A 643 -15.92 -36.68 15.65
CA PRO A 643 -16.87 -37.65 15.11
C PRO A 643 -16.27 -39.08 15.05
N HIS A 644 -17.11 -40.09 15.29
CA HIS A 644 -16.67 -41.50 15.29
C HIS A 644 -16.02 -41.93 13.97
N ASN A 645 -16.49 -41.42 12.83
CA ASN A 645 -15.94 -41.76 11.50
C ASN A 645 -14.46 -41.36 11.38
N ILE A 646 -14.14 -40.13 11.80
CA ILE A 646 -12.78 -39.58 11.77
C ILE A 646 -11.91 -40.29 12.82
N LEU A 647 -12.47 -40.54 14.01
CA LEU A 647 -11.76 -41.24 15.07
C LEU A 647 -11.32 -42.66 14.65
N GLN A 648 -12.19 -43.42 13.96
CA GLN A 648 -11.85 -44.77 13.50
C GLN A 648 -10.72 -44.79 12.47
N GLU A 649 -10.62 -43.75 11.64
CA GLU A 649 -9.63 -43.68 10.57
C GLU A 649 -8.24 -43.25 11.07
N PHE A 650 -8.17 -42.23 11.93
CA PHE A 650 -6.89 -41.60 12.29
C PHE A 650 -6.32 -42.02 13.66
N TYR A 651 -7.14 -42.58 14.56
CA TYR A 651 -6.68 -43.08 15.85
C TYR A 651 -5.79 -44.34 15.76
N PRO A 652 -6.06 -45.36 14.91
CA PRO A 652 -5.34 -46.64 14.93
C PRO A 652 -3.99 -46.64 14.18
N ARG A 653 -3.36 -45.50 13.90
CA ARG A 653 -2.07 -45.45 13.19
C ARG A 653 -0.93 -45.91 14.12
N ASP A 654 -0.84 -47.22 14.32
CA ASP A 654 0.39 -47.94 14.62
C ASP A 654 1.46 -47.58 13.57
N GLY A 655 2.73 -47.64 13.95
CA GLY A 655 3.89 -47.27 13.12
C GLY A 655 3.89 -47.90 11.72
N GLY A 656 3.27 -47.22 10.76
CA GLY A 656 3.11 -47.62 9.37
C GLY A 656 4.39 -47.62 8.53
N LYS A 657 5.56 -47.76 9.14
CA LYS A 657 6.80 -48.12 8.45
C LYS A 657 7.24 -49.57 8.69
N HIS A 658 6.58 -50.35 9.55
CA HIS A 658 6.93 -51.77 9.76
C HIS A 658 5.94 -52.80 9.19
N ALA A 659 4.70 -52.43 8.86
CA ALA A 659 3.72 -53.42 8.37
C ALA A 659 3.88 -53.79 6.88
N GLN A 660 4.50 -52.95 6.06
CA GLN A 660 4.71 -53.25 4.63
C GLN A 660 5.89 -54.19 4.33
N GLN A 661 6.80 -54.44 5.28
CA GLN A 661 7.87 -55.44 5.11
C GLN A 661 7.47 -56.84 5.60
N ALA A 662 6.43 -56.97 6.44
CA ALA A 662 5.97 -58.26 6.93
C ALA A 662 5.14 -59.04 5.88
N ALA A 663 4.45 -58.33 4.97
CA ALA A 663 3.62 -58.96 3.94
C ALA A 663 4.42 -59.57 2.78
N THR A 664 5.68 -59.16 2.58
CA THR A 664 6.56 -59.67 1.51
C THR A 664 7.38 -60.91 1.94
N THR A 665 7.37 -61.27 3.22
CA THR A 665 8.20 -62.38 3.74
C THR A 665 7.41 -63.68 3.98
N THR A 666 6.14 -63.74 3.58
CA THR A 666 5.29 -64.95 3.75
C THR A 666 4.80 -65.56 2.44
N THR A 667 5.44 -65.22 1.32
CA THR A 667 5.33 -65.96 0.05
C THR A 667 6.72 -66.14 -0.54
N GLY A 668 7.39 -67.21 -0.09
CA GLY A 668 8.69 -67.68 -0.57
C GLY A 668 8.84 -69.16 -0.27
#